data_AF-A0A5J6HV30-F1
#
_entry.id   AF-A0A5J6HV30-F1
#
_cell.length_a   1.000
_cell.length_b   1.000
_cell.length_c   1.000
_cell.angle_alpha   90.00
_cell.angle_beta   90.00
_cell.angle_gamma   90.00
#
_symmetry.space_group_name_H-M   'P 1'
#
loop_
_entity.id
_entity.type
_entity.pdbx_description
1 polymer ?
#
loop_
_entity_poly.entity_id
_entity_poly.type
_entity_poly.pdbx_seq_one_letter_code
_entity_poly.pdbx_strand_id
1 'polypeptide(L)'
;MTDDTSTSTTSSGTGAPRAGRILPVTDLSLVVLVGATGSGKSTFGRRHFKATEVISSDFCRGLVADDENDQSASRDAFDVLHYIAGKRLAAGRRTVVDATNVQSDSRKQLIELARAHDVLPIAIVLDVPEEVCAARNALRADRAGLPRRVIQRHQRELRRSLRHLEREGFRKVHVLRGVAEIEAAEIVTEKRYNDLSHLTGPFDIIGDIHGCALELEALLGKLGYVDGAHPEGRTAVFVGDLVDRGPDTPGVLRRVMAMVAAGTALCVPGNHENKLGRYLKGRGVQHTHGLAETVEQLERESDEFRTQVREFVDGLVSHYVLDGGKLVVCHAGLPEKYHGRTSGRVRSHALYGDTTGETDEFGLPVRYPWAEDYRGKAAVVYGHTPVPTASWLNNTICLDTGAVFGGKLTALRWPERELVDVPAERVWYEPAKPLRTEAPGGHDGRPLDLSDVHGRRVVETRHAGRVAVREENAAAALEVMSRFAVDPRLLPYLPPTMAPTATSRRDAYLEHPAEAFASYARDGVARVVCEEKHMGSRAVALVCRDAAVARERFGVEEGPTGSLYTRTGRPFFGDASTTEEILARLRAAVTDAGLWEELDTDWLLLDAELMPWSLKASGLLRTQYAAVGAASGAVFPGALAALEAATARGVDADALLASQRERAADAAAFTDAYRRYCWPTEGLEGVRLAPFQILAVRGRSLAALAHDEQLALIDRMVEHDQSGLLQTTRRLYVDTGDESSVRAGVDWWLEMTSRGGEGMVVKPLTALVRNDQGRLVQPGIKCRGWEYLRIIYGPEYTRPENLEKLRDRSLGHKRSLATREYALGLEALDRLAEGEPLWRVHEAVFAVLALESEPVDPRL
;
A
#
# COMPACT_ATOMS: atom_id res chain seq x y z
N MET A 1 61.50 22.27 72.57
CA MET A 1 62.33 23.15 71.72
C MET A 1 61.85 22.88 70.29
N THR A 2 60.84 23.66 69.86
CA THR A 2 60.95 24.77 68.86
C THR A 2 61.08 24.21 67.43
N ASP A 3 60.04 24.28 66.59
CA ASP A 3 59.70 25.41 65.66
C ASP A 3 60.81 25.62 64.61
N ASP A 4 60.63 25.85 63.31
CA ASP A 4 59.48 26.17 62.43
C ASP A 4 60.02 26.25 60.96
N THR A 5 59.11 26.37 59.98
CA THR A 5 59.21 27.03 58.65
C THR A 5 59.66 26.31 57.34
N SER A 6 58.64 26.03 56.50
CA SER A 6 58.35 26.46 55.10
C SER A 6 59.35 26.32 53.91
N THR A 7 58.91 25.67 52.81
CA THR A 7 58.70 26.21 51.41
C THR A 7 58.42 25.06 50.41
N SER A 8 57.17 24.89 49.93
CA SER A 8 56.59 25.20 48.60
C SER A 8 57.15 24.52 47.32
N THR A 9 56.25 23.70 46.73
CA THR A 9 55.92 23.50 45.29
C THR A 9 56.95 22.90 44.33
N THR A 10 56.60 21.76 43.69
CA THR A 10 55.88 21.69 42.40
C THR A 10 55.55 20.23 42.04
N SER A 11 54.27 19.90 41.84
CA SER A 11 53.89 18.71 41.06
C SER A 11 52.81 19.10 40.04
N SER A 12 53.21 19.14 38.77
CA SER A 12 52.36 19.28 37.61
C SER A 12 51.46 18.05 37.46
N GLY A 13 50.22 18.16 37.94
CA GLY A 13 49.17 17.20 37.63
C GLY A 13 48.59 17.50 36.25
N THR A 14 48.94 16.69 35.26
CA THR A 14 48.27 16.62 33.96
C THR A 14 46.81 16.23 34.18
N GLY A 15 45.89 17.16 33.92
CA GLY A 15 44.45 16.94 34.07
C GLY A 15 43.95 15.86 33.11
N ALA A 16 43.36 14.80 33.67
CA ALA A 16 42.55 13.86 32.91
C ALA A 16 41.38 14.62 32.24
N PRO A 17 41.00 14.29 30.99
CA PRO A 17 39.85 14.91 30.34
C PRO A 17 38.60 14.58 31.16
N ARG A 18 37.86 15.61 31.60
CA ARG A 18 36.57 15.44 32.25
C ARG A 18 35.63 14.73 31.27
N ALA A 19 35.23 13.49 31.60
CA ALA A 19 34.24 12.75 30.84
C ALA A 19 32.96 13.59 30.70
N GLY A 20 32.50 13.79 29.46
CA GLY A 20 31.28 14.53 29.16
C GLY A 20 30.04 13.87 29.77
N ARG A 21 29.03 14.68 30.11
CA ARG A 21 27.80 14.18 30.74
C ARG A 21 26.83 13.70 29.66
N ILE A 22 26.71 12.38 29.50
CA ILE A 22 25.81 11.76 28.52
C ILE A 22 24.35 11.87 28.99
N LEU A 23 23.49 12.38 28.11
CA LEU A 23 22.06 12.57 28.32
C LEU A 23 21.28 11.71 27.34
N PRO A 24 20.79 10.53 27.76
CA PRO A 24 19.98 9.69 26.89
C PRO A 24 18.60 10.29 26.64
N VAL A 25 18.23 10.42 25.36
CA VAL A 25 16.95 10.95 24.89
C VAL A 25 16.38 10.02 23.82
N THR A 26 15.12 9.62 23.95
CA THR A 26 14.52 8.70 22.98
C THR A 26 14.27 9.37 21.63
N ASP A 27 14.44 8.60 20.56
CA ASP A 27 14.20 9.00 19.17
C ASP A 27 12.77 9.50 18.88
N LEU A 28 11.80 9.07 19.69
CA LEU A 28 10.46 9.61 19.78
C LEU A 28 10.13 10.04 21.22
N SER A 29 10.07 11.35 21.42
CA SER A 29 9.77 11.97 22.72
C SER A 29 9.35 13.43 22.57
N LEU A 30 8.75 13.96 23.62
CA LEU A 30 8.65 15.40 23.84
C LEU A 30 9.71 15.82 24.86
N VAL A 31 10.74 16.52 24.41
CA VAL A 31 11.78 17.08 25.27
C VAL A 31 11.39 18.49 25.65
N VAL A 32 11.40 18.80 26.94
CA VAL A 32 11.07 20.12 27.49
C VAL A 32 12.36 20.71 28.07
N LEU A 33 12.86 21.79 27.46
CA LEU A 33 13.97 22.54 28.03
C LEU A 33 13.43 23.39 29.18
N VAL A 34 14.04 23.30 30.35
CA VAL A 34 13.59 23.98 31.56
C VAL A 34 14.72 24.85 32.09
N GLY A 35 14.46 26.14 32.31
CA GLY A 35 15.46 27.04 32.89
C GLY A 35 15.12 28.52 32.74
N ALA A 36 15.73 29.34 33.57
CA ALA A 36 15.53 30.78 33.56
C ALA A 36 15.91 31.42 32.19
N THR A 37 15.38 32.60 31.90
CA THR A 37 15.87 33.41 30.77
C THR A 37 17.37 33.69 30.94
N GLY A 38 18.15 33.55 29.87
CA GLY A 38 19.62 33.65 29.92
C GLY A 38 20.34 32.35 30.35
N SER A 39 19.64 31.27 30.72
CA SER A 39 20.29 30.00 31.10
C SER A 39 20.98 29.26 29.95
N GLY A 40 20.68 29.62 28.69
CA GLY A 40 21.31 29.05 27.50
C GLY A 40 20.48 27.99 26.76
N LYS A 41 19.19 27.81 27.07
CA LYS A 41 18.31 26.81 26.43
C LYS A 41 18.33 26.85 24.91
N SER A 42 18.12 28.01 24.29
CA SER A 42 18.11 28.14 22.82
C SER A 42 19.48 27.83 22.19
N THR A 43 20.56 28.07 22.91
CA THR A 43 21.92 27.69 22.46
C THR A 43 22.12 26.18 22.61
N PHE A 44 21.68 25.60 23.71
CA PHE A 44 21.71 24.15 23.95
C PHE A 44 20.87 23.40 22.91
N GLY A 45 19.64 23.86 22.66
CA GLY A 45 18.74 23.34 21.64
C GLY A 45 19.40 23.29 20.26
N ARG A 46 19.96 24.42 19.80
CA ARG A 46 20.66 24.52 18.51
C ARG A 46 21.92 23.66 18.42
N ARG A 47 22.63 23.45 19.52
CA ARG A 47 23.86 22.64 19.55
C ARG A 47 23.57 21.15 19.46
N HIS A 48 22.52 20.67 20.10
CA HIS A 48 22.29 19.23 20.29
C HIS A 48 21.12 18.64 19.49
N PHE A 49 20.25 19.48 18.93
CA PHE A 49 19.09 19.04 18.16
C PHE A 49 19.04 19.72 16.80
N LYS A 50 18.37 19.08 15.83
CA LYS A 50 18.16 19.67 14.51
C LYS A 50 17.30 20.93 14.66
N ALA A 51 17.52 21.94 13.82
CA ALA A 51 16.71 23.16 13.83
C ALA A 51 15.21 22.87 13.72
N THR A 52 14.83 21.87 12.92
CA THR A 52 13.44 21.44 12.77
C THR A 52 12.87 20.71 13.99
N GLU A 53 13.69 20.18 14.90
CA GLU A 53 13.24 19.52 16.14
C GLU A 53 12.87 20.51 17.23
N VAL A 54 13.44 21.72 17.22
CA VAL A 54 13.27 22.73 18.27
C VAL A 54 12.15 23.70 17.91
N ILE A 55 11.08 23.70 18.71
CA ILE A 55 9.97 24.65 18.61
C ILE A 55 10.09 25.65 19.76
N SER A 56 10.39 26.90 19.43
CA SER A 56 10.57 27.98 20.39
C SER A 56 9.30 28.80 20.56
N SER A 57 8.95 29.13 21.81
CA SER A 57 7.84 30.05 22.09
C SER A 57 8.09 31.46 21.53
N ASP A 58 9.35 31.86 21.43
CA ASP A 58 9.74 33.19 20.95
C ASP A 58 9.55 33.25 19.42
N PHE A 59 9.98 32.20 18.70
CA PHE A 59 9.73 32.07 17.26
C PHE A 59 8.22 32.03 16.94
N CYS A 60 7.44 31.23 17.67
CA CYS A 60 5.99 31.17 17.46
C CYS A 60 5.30 32.51 17.72
N ARG A 61 5.85 33.35 18.59
CA ARG A 61 5.34 34.70 18.85
C ARG A 61 5.63 35.65 17.71
N GLY A 62 6.83 35.58 17.13
CA GLY A 62 7.16 36.30 15.91
C GLY A 62 6.19 35.97 14.75
N LEU A 63 5.74 34.72 14.64
CA LEU A 63 4.77 34.31 13.61
C LEU A 63 3.38 34.93 13.77
N VAL A 64 2.96 35.26 14.99
CA VAL A 64 1.59 35.77 15.27
C VAL A 64 1.53 37.28 15.52
N ALA A 65 2.65 37.91 15.84
CA ALA A 65 2.71 39.33 16.22
C ALA A 65 3.83 40.13 15.52
N ASP A 66 4.57 39.52 14.58
CA ASP A 66 5.75 40.10 13.92
C ASP A 66 6.88 40.57 14.89
N ASP A 67 6.79 40.21 16.17
CA ASP A 67 7.78 40.49 17.23
C ASP A 67 7.90 39.31 18.21
N GLU A 68 9.09 38.73 18.31
CA GLU A 68 9.42 37.63 19.24
C GLU A 68 9.37 38.04 20.73
N ASN A 69 9.19 39.32 21.04
CA ASN A 69 9.15 39.85 22.40
C ASN A 69 7.76 40.33 22.86
N ASP A 70 6.76 40.39 21.97
CA ASP A 70 5.41 40.85 22.31
C ASP A 70 4.70 39.90 23.28
N GLN A 71 4.75 40.22 24.57
CA GLN A 71 4.15 39.38 25.62
C GLN A 71 2.62 39.29 25.54
N SER A 72 1.94 40.22 24.85
CA SER A 72 0.48 40.20 24.69
C SER A 72 0.02 39.01 23.85
N ALA A 73 0.83 38.59 22.87
CA ALA A 73 0.56 37.45 21.99
C ALA A 73 0.96 36.08 22.58
N SER A 74 1.21 36.00 23.90
CA SER A 74 1.71 34.74 24.52
C SER A 74 0.75 33.58 24.36
N ARG A 75 -0.55 33.83 24.48
CA ARG A 75 -1.56 32.78 24.34
C ARG A 75 -1.52 32.17 22.94
N ASP A 76 -1.61 33.01 21.91
CA ASP A 76 -1.62 32.58 20.52
C ASP A 76 -0.30 31.91 20.11
N ALA A 77 0.84 32.41 20.61
CA ALA A 77 2.15 31.79 20.39
C ALA A 77 2.22 30.37 20.96
N PHE A 78 1.68 30.12 22.16
CA PHE A 78 1.63 28.78 22.75
C PHE A 78 0.62 27.87 22.04
N ASP A 79 -0.49 28.39 21.52
CA ASP A 79 -1.44 27.61 20.72
C ASP A 79 -0.78 27.09 19.42
N VAL A 80 -0.03 27.95 18.72
CA VAL A 80 0.77 27.56 17.55
C VAL A 80 1.84 26.53 17.93
N LEU A 81 2.55 26.75 19.04
CA LEU A 81 3.58 25.84 19.53
C LEU A 81 3.02 24.44 19.79
N HIS A 82 1.91 24.34 20.53
CA HIS A 82 1.26 23.07 20.84
C HIS A 82 0.75 22.38 19.57
N TYR A 83 0.20 23.13 18.61
CA TYR A 83 -0.25 22.57 17.33
C TYR A 83 0.91 21.97 16.53
N ILE A 84 2.00 22.70 16.36
CA ILE A 84 3.20 22.22 15.63
C ILE A 84 3.79 21.00 16.35
N ALA A 85 3.95 21.09 17.68
CA ALA A 85 4.48 19.99 18.47
C ALA A 85 3.60 18.74 18.35
N GLY A 86 2.28 18.87 18.43
CA GLY A 86 1.34 17.77 18.27
C GLY A 86 1.42 17.11 16.89
N LYS A 87 1.49 17.89 15.80
CA LYS A 87 1.67 17.36 14.44
C LYS A 87 2.99 16.60 14.28
N ARG A 88 4.07 17.10 14.86
CA ARG A 88 5.38 16.42 14.84
C ARG A 88 5.36 15.11 15.62
N LEU A 89 4.79 15.12 16.83
CA LEU A 89 4.65 13.92 17.65
C LEU A 89 3.75 12.88 16.96
N ALA A 90 2.64 13.28 16.34
CA ALA A 90 1.79 12.40 15.55
C ALA A 90 2.56 11.74 14.40
N ALA A 91 3.43 12.48 13.71
CA ALA A 91 4.31 11.98 12.66
C ALA A 91 5.53 11.16 13.16
N GLY A 92 5.57 10.82 14.45
CA GLY A 92 6.65 10.00 15.04
C GLY A 92 7.99 10.74 15.12
N ARG A 93 7.98 12.08 15.21
CA ARG A 93 9.20 12.89 15.28
C ARG A 93 9.49 13.38 16.69
N ARG A 94 10.73 13.23 17.16
CA ARG A 94 11.24 13.95 18.35
C ARG A 94 10.98 15.44 18.24
N THR A 95 10.49 16.01 19.33
CA THR A 95 10.14 17.42 19.40
C THR A 95 10.69 18.01 20.68
N VAL A 96 11.39 19.13 20.57
CA VAL A 96 12.03 19.84 21.68
C VAL A 96 11.33 21.19 21.83
N VAL A 97 10.81 21.47 23.03
CA VAL A 97 10.16 22.75 23.33
C VAL A 97 11.17 23.65 24.04
N ASP A 98 11.52 24.76 23.37
CA ASP A 98 12.35 25.82 23.93
C ASP A 98 11.47 26.96 24.44
N ALA A 99 11.20 26.91 25.74
CA ALA A 99 10.56 27.98 26.51
C ALA A 99 11.16 27.97 27.93
N THR A 100 10.84 28.95 28.78
CA THR A 100 11.36 28.96 30.16
C THR A 100 10.92 27.74 30.96
N ASN A 101 9.66 27.32 30.80
CA ASN A 101 9.06 26.12 31.40
C ASN A 101 9.29 25.97 32.92
N VAL A 102 9.48 27.10 33.63
CA VAL A 102 9.75 27.10 35.09
C VAL A 102 8.48 26.96 35.93
N GLN A 103 7.31 27.26 35.37
CA GLN A 103 6.00 27.14 36.02
C GLN A 103 5.36 25.77 35.75
N SER A 104 4.69 25.21 36.78
CA SER A 104 4.03 23.89 36.69
C SER A 104 2.92 23.86 35.65
N ASP A 105 2.12 24.93 35.55
CA ASP A 105 0.95 24.96 34.66
C ASP A 105 1.35 24.94 33.18
N SER A 106 2.44 25.64 32.82
CA SER A 106 3.01 25.58 31.47
C SER A 106 3.53 24.18 31.14
N ARG A 107 4.17 23.49 32.09
CA ARG A 107 4.64 22.11 31.89
C ARG A 107 3.51 21.10 31.83
N LYS A 108 2.41 21.32 32.57
CA LYS A 108 1.24 20.44 32.58
C LYS A 108 0.67 20.26 31.18
N GLN A 109 0.50 21.34 30.42
CA GLN A 109 0.00 21.28 29.03
C GLN A 109 0.93 20.47 28.11
N LEU A 110 2.26 20.61 28.27
CA LEU A 110 3.24 19.83 27.52
C LEU A 110 3.23 18.34 27.91
N ILE A 111 3.06 18.03 29.19
CA ILE A 111 2.92 16.65 29.67
C ILE A 111 1.62 16.02 29.15
N GLU A 112 0.52 16.78 29.15
CA GLU A 112 -0.75 16.37 28.57
C GLU A 112 -0.63 16.12 27.06
N LEU A 113 0.09 16.99 26.33
CA LEU A 113 0.38 16.80 24.91
C LEU A 113 1.20 15.53 24.66
N ALA A 114 2.25 15.28 25.46
CA ALA A 114 3.04 14.05 25.36
C ALA A 114 2.17 12.80 25.62
N ARG A 115 1.29 12.86 26.62
CA ARG A 115 0.34 11.78 26.95
C ARG A 115 -0.69 11.56 25.83
N ALA A 116 -1.23 12.63 25.25
CA ALA A 116 -2.20 12.56 24.16
C ALA A 116 -1.64 11.81 22.94
N HIS A 117 -0.33 11.93 22.69
CA HIS A 117 0.39 11.26 21.60
C HIS A 117 1.18 10.00 22.01
N ASP A 118 0.96 9.49 23.23
CA ASP A 118 1.59 8.26 23.75
C ASP A 118 3.14 8.25 23.66
N VAL A 119 3.76 9.41 23.90
CA VAL A 119 5.23 9.56 23.94
C VAL A 119 5.74 9.90 25.33
N LEU A 120 7.03 9.65 25.57
CA LEU A 120 7.68 9.99 26.84
C LEU A 120 7.96 11.50 26.93
N PRO A 121 7.49 12.19 27.99
CA PRO A 121 7.97 13.52 28.33
C PRO A 121 9.33 13.45 29.04
N ILE A 122 10.32 14.17 28.50
CA ILE A 122 11.69 14.25 29.04
C ILE A 122 11.99 15.70 29.40
N ALA A 123 12.44 15.97 30.63
CA ALA A 123 12.88 17.30 31.05
C ALA A 123 14.41 17.40 30.97
N ILE A 124 14.92 18.45 30.32
CA ILE A 124 16.34 18.83 30.40
C ILE A 124 16.41 20.19 31.10
N VAL A 125 16.93 20.17 32.32
CA VAL A 125 16.98 21.33 33.20
C VAL A 125 18.36 21.98 33.14
N LEU A 126 18.40 23.26 32.78
CA LEU A 126 19.60 24.09 32.77
C LEU A 126 19.58 25.00 34.01
N ASP A 127 20.17 24.52 35.10
CA ASP A 127 20.29 25.24 36.37
C ASP A 127 21.59 26.06 36.41
N VAL A 128 21.48 27.33 36.00
CA VAL A 128 22.62 28.25 35.84
C VAL A 128 22.56 29.37 36.88
N PRO A 129 23.70 29.77 37.49
CA PRO A 129 23.76 30.89 38.44
C PRO A 129 23.15 32.19 37.92
N GLU A 130 22.64 33.02 38.83
CA GLU A 130 21.89 34.23 38.51
C GLU A 130 22.76 35.23 37.76
N GLU A 131 23.99 35.39 38.21
CA GLU A 131 25.00 36.32 37.68
C GLU A 131 25.27 36.02 36.21
N VAL A 132 25.39 34.73 35.87
CA VAL A 132 25.63 34.28 34.49
C VAL A 132 24.40 34.53 33.62
N CYS A 133 23.19 34.26 34.13
CA CYS A 133 21.96 34.53 33.40
C CYS A 133 21.77 36.04 33.15
N ALA A 134 22.07 36.88 34.14
CA ALA A 134 22.01 38.33 34.02
C ALA A 134 23.01 38.85 32.99
N ALA A 135 24.28 38.42 33.07
CA ALA A 135 25.31 38.79 32.10
C ALA A 135 24.92 38.39 30.66
N ARG A 136 24.36 37.19 30.48
CA ARG A 136 23.92 36.72 29.15
C ARG A 136 22.71 37.46 28.59
N ASN A 137 21.77 37.92 29.43
CA ASN A 137 20.64 38.73 28.96
C ASN A 137 21.09 40.17 28.64
N ALA A 138 22.03 40.74 29.38
CA ALA A 138 22.57 42.08 29.13
C ALA A 138 23.22 42.22 27.73
N LEU A 139 23.75 41.12 27.19
CA LEU A 139 24.36 41.06 25.85
C LEU A 139 23.34 40.90 24.71
N ARG A 140 22.04 40.73 25.00
CA ARG A 140 20.99 40.53 24.00
C ARG A 140 20.25 41.84 23.79
N ALA A 141 20.28 42.40 22.58
CA ALA A 141 19.68 43.71 22.28
C ALA A 141 18.19 43.80 22.66
N ASP A 142 17.44 42.70 22.45
CA ASP A 142 16.02 42.53 22.79
C ASP A 142 15.75 42.32 24.29
N ARG A 143 16.77 41.93 25.08
CA ARG A 143 16.63 41.62 26.53
C ARG A 143 17.57 42.39 27.45
N ALA A 144 18.31 43.36 26.93
CA ALA A 144 19.29 44.15 27.70
C ALA A 144 18.65 44.94 28.85
N GLY A 145 17.37 45.31 28.71
CA GLY A 145 16.58 46.00 29.74
C GLY A 145 15.83 45.09 30.72
N LEU A 146 16.01 43.76 30.67
CA LEU A 146 15.23 42.83 31.48
C LEU A 146 15.55 42.98 32.99
N PRO A 147 14.57 43.27 33.86
CA PRO A 147 14.82 43.46 35.29
C PRO A 147 15.34 42.19 35.97
N ARG A 148 16.38 42.32 36.80
CA ARG A 148 17.00 41.20 37.57
C ARG A 148 15.99 40.41 38.42
N ARG A 149 14.94 41.07 38.92
CA ARG A 149 13.80 40.45 39.63
C ARG A 149 13.10 39.34 38.84
N VAL A 150 13.09 39.41 37.50
CA VAL A 150 12.48 38.38 36.63
C VAL A 150 13.33 37.11 36.63
N ILE A 151 14.65 37.24 36.55
CA ILE A 151 15.60 36.14 36.62
C ILE A 151 15.51 35.45 37.99
N GLN A 152 15.47 36.24 39.06
CA GLN A 152 15.29 35.75 40.43
C GLN A 152 13.96 35.00 40.62
N ARG A 153 12.86 35.51 40.05
CA ARG A 153 11.57 34.81 40.05
C ARG A 153 11.68 33.45 39.37
N HIS A 154 12.21 33.40 38.16
CA HIS A 154 12.38 32.15 37.41
C HIS A 154 13.28 31.14 38.14
N GLN A 155 14.36 31.60 38.79
CA GLN A 155 15.21 30.71 39.60
C GLN A 155 14.49 30.15 40.83
N ARG A 156 13.69 30.96 41.53
CA ARG A 156 12.89 30.47 42.67
C ARG A 156 11.85 29.44 42.21
N GLU A 157 11.16 29.70 41.10
CA GLU A 157 10.19 28.76 40.51
C GLU A 157 10.87 27.45 40.06
N LEU A 158 12.05 27.55 39.44
CA LEU A 158 12.86 26.39 39.05
C LEU A 158 13.27 25.54 40.26
N ARG A 159 13.87 26.15 41.28
CA ARG A 159 14.34 25.44 42.48
C ARG A 159 13.19 24.78 43.26
N ARG A 160 12.02 25.40 43.27
CA ARG A 160 10.81 24.83 43.89
C ARG A 160 10.29 23.62 43.14
N SER A 161 10.34 23.62 41.80
CA SER A 161 9.78 22.56 40.96
C SER A 161 10.74 21.39 40.72
N LEU A 162 12.06 21.61 40.79
CA LEU A 162 13.10 20.59 40.54
C LEU A 162 12.86 19.25 41.26
N ARG A 163 12.37 19.28 42.51
CA ARG A 163 12.13 18.08 43.33
C ARG A 163 10.84 17.32 42.98
N HIS A 164 10.03 17.87 42.08
CA HIS A 164 8.68 17.37 41.79
C HIS A 164 8.45 17.04 40.31
N LEU A 165 9.42 17.28 39.42
CA LEU A 165 9.27 17.05 37.97
C LEU A 165 8.86 15.60 37.64
N GLU A 166 9.40 14.60 38.32
CA GLU A 166 8.98 13.20 38.11
C GLU A 166 7.52 12.96 38.54
N ARG A 167 7.09 13.59 39.65
CA ARG A 167 5.70 13.51 40.14
C ARG A 167 4.72 14.26 39.24
N GLU A 168 5.18 15.30 38.54
CA GLU A 168 4.39 16.01 37.52
C GLU A 168 4.10 15.11 36.31
N GLY A 169 4.98 14.14 36.03
CA GLY A 169 4.79 13.15 34.98
C GLY A 169 5.95 13.03 33.99
N PHE A 170 7.06 13.75 34.18
CA PHE A 170 8.28 13.53 33.40
C PHE A 170 8.85 12.14 33.69
N ARG A 171 9.22 11.42 32.63
CA ARG A 171 9.73 10.04 32.72
C ARG A 171 11.24 9.97 32.84
N LYS A 172 11.94 10.97 32.29
CA LYS A 172 13.38 11.19 32.47
C LYS A 172 13.59 12.67 32.80
N VAL A 173 14.42 12.95 33.81
CA VAL A 173 14.76 14.32 34.24
C VAL A 173 16.28 14.44 34.28
N HIS A 174 16.84 15.22 33.36
CA HIS A 174 18.26 15.50 33.25
C HIS A 174 18.56 16.86 33.83
N VAL A 175 19.30 16.95 34.94
CA VAL A 175 19.63 18.23 35.59
C VAL A 175 21.10 18.58 35.37
N LEU A 176 21.35 19.61 34.55
CA LEU A 176 22.68 20.16 34.28
C LEU A 176 22.92 21.38 35.17
N ARG A 177 23.96 21.32 36.01
CA ARG A 177 24.29 22.37 36.98
C ARG A 177 25.50 23.19 36.52
N GLY A 178 25.27 24.48 36.29
CA GLY A 178 26.30 25.42 35.86
C GLY A 178 26.71 25.27 34.39
N VAL A 179 27.60 26.17 33.94
CA VAL A 179 27.98 26.28 32.52
C VAL A 179 28.82 25.08 32.06
N ALA A 180 29.75 24.61 32.89
CA ALA A 180 30.66 23.52 32.53
C ALA A 180 29.92 22.20 32.24
N GLU A 181 28.90 21.85 33.04
CA GLU A 181 28.10 20.65 32.77
C GLU A 181 27.26 20.77 31.49
N ILE A 182 26.75 21.97 31.20
CA ILE A 182 25.99 22.24 29.98
C ILE A 182 26.89 22.14 28.74
N GLU A 183 28.12 22.65 28.82
CA GLU A 183 29.07 22.63 27.70
C GLU A 183 29.64 21.24 27.43
N ALA A 184 29.79 20.43 28.48
CA ALA A 184 30.26 19.05 28.42
C ALA A 184 29.12 18.02 28.21
N ALA A 185 27.86 18.45 28.15
CA ALA A 185 26.73 17.56 27.93
C ALA A 185 26.70 17.05 26.48
N GLU A 186 26.33 15.79 26.30
CA GLU A 186 26.13 15.18 24.99
C GLU A 186 24.78 14.47 24.96
N ILE A 187 24.00 14.68 23.90
CA ILE A 187 22.71 13.98 23.71
C ILE A 187 22.97 12.70 22.93
N VAL A 188 22.72 11.56 23.56
CA VAL A 188 22.76 10.25 22.91
C VAL A 188 21.33 9.81 22.62
N THR A 189 21.07 9.43 21.37
CA THR A 189 19.74 8.96 20.99
C THR A 189 19.55 7.51 21.41
N GLU A 190 18.59 7.26 22.29
CA GLU A 190 18.21 5.93 22.76
C GLU A 190 17.03 5.42 21.93
N LYS A 191 17.11 4.20 21.39
CA LYS A 191 15.94 3.58 20.76
C LYS A 191 14.95 3.14 21.84
N ARG A 192 13.67 3.18 21.52
CA ARG A 192 12.63 2.64 22.40
C ARG A 192 12.74 1.11 22.43
N TYR A 193 12.42 0.48 23.56
CA TYR A 193 12.52 -0.98 23.73
C TYR A 193 11.67 -1.79 22.75
N ASN A 194 10.56 -1.21 22.29
CA ASN A 194 9.68 -1.79 21.28
C ASN A 194 10.13 -1.51 19.84
N ASP A 195 11.16 -0.69 19.62
CA ASP A 195 11.69 -0.38 18.30
C ASP A 195 12.91 -1.27 17.99
N LEU A 196 12.61 -2.41 17.38
CA LEU A 196 13.58 -3.36 16.88
C LEU A 196 13.63 -3.34 15.34
N SER A 197 13.32 -2.20 14.72
CA SER A 197 13.24 -2.04 13.25
C SER A 197 14.55 -2.34 12.51
N HIS A 198 15.66 -2.43 13.23
CA HIS A 198 16.97 -2.82 12.71
C HIS A 198 17.11 -4.34 12.52
N LEU A 199 16.26 -5.14 13.16
CA LEU A 199 16.15 -6.58 12.93
C LEU A 199 15.20 -6.80 11.75
N THR A 200 15.75 -7.30 10.63
CA THR A 200 15.00 -7.49 9.37
C THR A 200 14.53 -8.93 9.14
N GLY A 201 14.83 -9.84 10.07
CA GLY A 201 14.49 -11.25 9.96
C GLY A 201 15.53 -12.05 9.18
N PRO A 202 15.18 -13.24 8.67
CA PRO A 202 13.82 -13.83 8.65
C PRO A 202 13.24 -14.16 10.04
N PHE A 203 11.91 -14.12 10.18
CA PHE A 203 11.20 -14.40 11.43
C PHE A 203 10.19 -15.55 11.28
N ASP A 204 10.00 -16.32 12.35
CA ASP A 204 8.87 -17.25 12.49
C ASP A 204 8.01 -16.84 13.68
N ILE A 205 6.85 -16.27 13.39
CA ILE A 205 5.98 -15.67 14.41
C ILE A 205 4.97 -16.72 14.84
N ILE A 206 4.94 -17.09 16.12
CA ILE A 206 4.19 -18.22 16.66
C ILE A 206 3.00 -17.70 17.49
N GLY A 207 1.81 -18.26 17.24
CA GLY A 207 0.55 -17.94 17.92
C GLY A 207 0.48 -18.35 19.39
N ASP A 208 -0.71 -18.24 19.98
CA ASP A 208 -0.97 -18.52 21.40
C ASP A 208 -0.79 -20.03 21.72
N ILE A 209 0.09 -20.33 22.68
CA ILE A 209 0.51 -21.72 22.99
C ILE A 209 -0.29 -22.31 24.16
N HIS A 210 -0.61 -21.50 25.18
CA HIS A 210 -1.39 -21.90 26.35
C HIS A 210 -0.93 -23.23 26.98
N GLY A 211 0.35 -23.37 27.33
CA GLY A 211 0.88 -24.56 28.00
C GLY A 211 0.95 -25.84 27.14
N CYS A 212 0.73 -25.76 25.83
CA CYS A 212 0.79 -26.89 24.90
C CYS A 212 2.24 -27.15 24.42
N ALA A 213 3.08 -27.70 25.31
CA ALA A 213 4.51 -27.88 25.05
C ALA A 213 4.81 -28.85 23.89
N LEU A 214 4.04 -29.93 23.73
CA LEU A 214 4.25 -30.92 22.67
C LEU A 214 3.96 -30.32 21.29
N GLU A 215 2.87 -29.58 21.17
CA GLU A 215 2.52 -28.84 19.95
C GLU A 215 3.58 -27.79 19.60
N LEU A 216 4.15 -27.09 20.61
CA LEU A 216 5.25 -26.16 20.40
C LEU A 216 6.49 -26.86 19.82
N GLU A 217 6.94 -27.98 20.41
CA GLU A 217 8.10 -28.72 19.91
C GLU A 217 7.84 -29.30 18.50
N ALA A 218 6.64 -29.81 18.25
CA ALA A 218 6.24 -30.30 16.93
C ALA A 218 6.27 -29.18 15.87
N LEU A 219 5.76 -27.99 16.20
CA LEU A 219 5.78 -26.84 15.31
C LEU A 219 7.20 -26.33 15.07
N LEU A 220 8.02 -26.21 16.11
CA LEU A 220 9.43 -25.83 15.99
C LEU A 220 10.21 -26.81 15.10
N GLY A 221 9.98 -28.11 15.27
CA GLY A 221 10.56 -29.15 14.42
C GLY A 221 10.11 -29.03 12.97
N LYS A 222 8.82 -28.80 12.72
CA LYS A 222 8.27 -28.56 11.37
C LYS A 222 8.82 -27.29 10.72
N LEU A 223 9.07 -26.25 11.52
CA LEU A 223 9.69 -25.00 11.08
C LEU A 223 11.20 -25.14 10.80
N GLY A 224 11.86 -26.18 11.33
CA GLY A 224 13.27 -26.46 11.11
C GLY A 224 14.21 -26.09 12.28
N TYR A 225 13.68 -25.78 13.46
CA TYR A 225 14.48 -25.47 14.63
C TYR A 225 15.11 -26.73 15.23
N VAL A 226 16.38 -26.62 15.62
CA VAL A 226 17.13 -27.66 16.35
C VAL A 226 17.59 -27.04 17.66
N ASP A 227 17.20 -27.62 18.79
CA ASP A 227 17.51 -27.14 20.14
C ASP A 227 17.21 -25.64 20.37
N GLY A 228 16.16 -25.12 19.72
CA GLY A 228 15.73 -23.72 19.86
C GLY A 228 16.51 -22.73 18.99
N ALA A 229 17.32 -23.19 18.03
CA ALA A 229 17.96 -22.35 17.02
C ALA A 229 17.62 -22.83 15.61
N HIS A 230 17.41 -21.91 14.67
CA HIS A 230 17.20 -22.25 13.27
C HIS A 230 18.54 -22.24 12.50
N PRO A 231 18.91 -23.31 11.77
CA PRO A 231 20.19 -23.38 11.05
C PRO A 231 20.40 -22.25 10.04
N GLU A 232 19.33 -21.75 9.42
CA GLU A 232 19.36 -20.62 8.48
C GLU A 232 19.28 -19.24 9.15
N GLY A 233 19.36 -19.17 10.49
CA GLY A 233 19.37 -17.91 11.23
C GLY A 233 18.01 -17.23 11.39
N ARG A 234 16.90 -17.96 11.19
CA ARG A 234 15.54 -17.46 11.48
C ARG A 234 15.37 -17.22 12.99
N THR A 235 14.64 -16.17 13.36
CA THR A 235 14.36 -15.81 14.75
C THR A 235 12.89 -16.07 15.07
N ALA A 236 12.61 -16.83 16.13
CA ALA A 236 11.23 -17.08 16.56
C ALA A 236 10.65 -15.83 17.25
N VAL A 237 9.37 -15.53 17.04
CA VAL A 237 8.68 -14.41 17.71
C VAL A 237 7.36 -14.90 18.29
N PHE A 238 7.26 -14.98 19.62
CA PHE A 238 6.05 -15.44 20.31
C PHE A 238 5.09 -14.27 20.55
N VAL A 239 3.82 -14.43 20.17
CA VAL A 239 2.79 -13.38 20.28
C VAL A 239 2.15 -13.27 21.68
N GLY A 240 2.57 -14.07 22.66
CA GLY A 240 2.06 -14.06 24.03
C GLY A 240 1.22 -15.30 24.34
N ASP A 241 0.56 -15.30 25.51
CA ASP A 241 -0.28 -16.39 26.00
C ASP A 241 0.42 -17.76 25.90
N LEU A 242 1.62 -17.81 26.48
CA LEU A 242 2.42 -19.01 26.68
C LEU A 242 1.85 -19.90 27.79
N VAL A 243 1.18 -19.29 28.76
CA VAL A 243 0.73 -19.92 30.02
C VAL A 243 -0.79 -20.14 30.06
N ASP A 244 -1.24 -20.83 31.11
CA ASP A 244 -2.63 -21.15 31.43
C ASP A 244 -3.26 -22.20 30.51
N ARG A 245 -4.26 -22.92 31.07
CA ARG A 245 -5.11 -23.94 30.42
C ARG A 245 -4.42 -25.26 30.06
N GLY A 246 -3.33 -25.24 29.30
CA GLY A 246 -2.70 -26.46 28.79
C GLY A 246 -1.93 -27.28 29.83
N PRO A 247 -1.47 -28.48 29.43
CA PRO A 247 -0.96 -29.49 30.35
C PRO A 247 0.45 -29.21 30.89
N ASP A 248 1.26 -28.40 30.21
CA ASP A 248 2.68 -28.20 30.55
C ASP A 248 3.16 -26.75 30.33
N THR A 249 2.70 -25.84 31.19
CA THR A 249 3.19 -24.46 31.23
C THR A 249 4.69 -24.36 31.55
N PRO A 250 5.25 -25.10 32.53
CA PRO A 250 6.69 -25.06 32.82
C PRO A 250 7.57 -25.46 31.63
N GLY A 251 7.16 -26.45 30.84
CA GLY A 251 7.85 -26.88 29.62
C GLY A 251 7.91 -25.77 28.56
N VAL A 252 6.78 -25.13 28.27
CA VAL A 252 6.71 -23.97 27.35
C VAL A 252 7.61 -22.84 27.84
N LEU A 253 7.50 -22.45 29.11
CA LEU A 253 8.29 -21.37 29.69
C LEU A 253 9.79 -21.66 29.61
N ARG A 254 10.23 -22.89 29.96
CA ARG A 254 11.65 -23.28 29.84
C ARG A 254 12.15 -23.14 28.41
N ARG A 255 11.39 -23.62 27.42
CA ARG A 255 11.78 -23.53 26.00
C ARG A 255 11.89 -22.08 25.55
N VAL A 256 10.84 -21.29 25.75
CA VAL A 256 10.78 -19.90 25.25
C VAL A 256 11.81 -19.03 25.97
N MET A 257 11.95 -19.15 27.28
CA MET A 257 12.95 -18.39 28.05
C MET A 257 14.38 -18.74 27.60
N ALA A 258 14.67 -20.02 27.33
CA ALA A 258 15.98 -20.44 26.83
C ALA A 258 16.29 -19.83 25.46
N MET A 259 15.32 -19.83 24.52
CA MET A 259 15.50 -19.22 23.19
C MET A 259 15.68 -17.70 23.28
N VAL A 260 14.90 -17.02 24.12
CA VAL A 260 15.05 -15.56 24.33
C VAL A 260 16.40 -15.23 24.96
N ALA A 261 16.85 -16.00 25.96
CA ALA A 261 18.16 -15.83 26.57
C ALA A 261 19.32 -16.10 25.59
N ALA A 262 19.14 -17.04 24.66
CA ALA A 262 20.10 -17.34 23.59
C ALA A 262 20.09 -16.31 22.45
N GLY A 263 19.13 -15.38 22.43
CA GLY A 263 18.96 -14.41 21.34
C GLY A 263 18.38 -15.00 20.05
N THR A 264 17.82 -16.21 20.09
CA THR A 264 17.16 -16.88 18.95
C THR A 264 15.65 -16.66 18.93
N ALA A 265 15.09 -16.00 19.95
CA ALA A 265 13.69 -15.62 19.98
C ALA A 265 13.41 -14.24 20.58
N LEU A 266 12.27 -13.69 20.21
CA LEU A 266 11.62 -12.53 20.83
C LEU A 266 10.26 -12.98 21.39
N CYS A 267 9.78 -12.31 22.43
CA CYS A 267 8.48 -12.60 23.03
C CYS A 267 7.79 -11.31 23.45
N VAL A 268 6.50 -11.18 23.13
CA VAL A 268 5.61 -10.16 23.72
C VAL A 268 4.74 -10.82 24.79
N PRO A 269 4.24 -10.08 25.79
CA PRO A 269 3.33 -10.63 26.79
C PRO A 269 1.91 -10.69 26.25
N GLY A 270 1.18 -11.74 26.58
CA GLY A 270 -0.26 -11.81 26.47
C GLY A 270 -0.98 -11.45 27.77
N ASN A 271 -2.32 -11.49 27.75
CA ASN A 271 -3.09 -11.16 28.95
C ASN A 271 -2.90 -12.20 30.06
N HIS A 272 -2.55 -13.43 29.70
CA HIS A 272 -2.27 -14.50 30.66
C HIS A 272 -0.93 -14.28 31.38
N GLU A 273 0.15 -13.92 30.68
CA GLU A 273 1.42 -13.54 31.33
C GLU A 273 1.23 -12.32 32.25
N ASN A 274 0.45 -11.32 31.82
CA ASN A 274 0.19 -10.15 32.67
C ASN A 274 -0.63 -10.49 33.92
N LYS A 275 -1.47 -11.53 33.88
CA LYS A 275 -2.19 -12.05 35.05
C LYS A 275 -1.26 -12.82 35.97
N LEU A 276 -0.45 -13.74 35.43
CA LEU A 276 0.56 -14.49 36.16
C LEU A 276 1.59 -13.58 36.82
N GLY A 277 2.10 -12.56 36.13
CA GLY A 277 3.06 -11.60 36.70
C GLY A 277 2.48 -10.79 37.87
N ARG A 278 1.17 -10.51 37.87
CA ARG A 278 0.50 -9.90 39.05
C ARG A 278 0.43 -10.87 40.22
N TYR A 279 0.10 -12.14 39.96
CA TYR A 279 0.09 -13.20 40.97
C TYR A 279 1.48 -13.37 41.61
N LEU A 280 2.55 -13.50 40.81
CA LEU A 280 3.93 -13.66 41.29
C LEU A 280 4.46 -12.46 42.08
N LYS A 281 3.80 -11.30 41.98
CA LYS A 281 4.06 -10.09 42.79
C LYS A 281 3.24 -10.05 44.09
N GLY A 282 2.52 -11.11 44.42
CA GLY A 282 1.66 -11.19 45.61
C GLY A 282 0.39 -10.35 45.52
N ARG A 283 -0.06 -9.96 44.31
CA ARG A 283 -1.34 -9.25 44.15
C ARG A 283 -2.49 -10.25 44.11
N GLY A 284 -3.60 -9.92 44.74
CA GLY A 284 -4.83 -10.71 44.64
C GLY A 284 -5.36 -10.75 43.20
N VAL A 285 -5.42 -11.94 42.61
CA VAL A 285 -6.00 -12.20 41.29
C VAL A 285 -7.00 -13.35 41.39
N GLN A 286 -8.02 -13.36 40.54
CA GLN A 286 -8.97 -14.47 40.47
C GLN A 286 -8.37 -15.64 39.66
N HIS A 287 -8.47 -16.85 40.20
CA HIS A 287 -8.01 -18.08 39.56
C HIS A 287 -9.04 -18.57 38.53
N THR A 288 -9.14 -17.83 37.42
CA THR A 288 -10.07 -18.10 36.30
C THR A 288 -9.30 -18.23 34.99
N HIS A 289 -9.93 -18.78 33.96
CA HIS A 289 -9.37 -18.91 32.60
C HIS A 289 -8.05 -19.70 32.52
N GLY A 290 -7.84 -20.70 33.37
CA GLY A 290 -6.67 -21.59 33.30
C GLY A 290 -5.49 -21.23 34.23
N LEU A 291 -5.61 -20.16 35.03
CA LEU A 291 -4.53 -19.75 35.95
C LEU A 291 -4.30 -20.74 37.11
N ALA A 292 -5.35 -21.46 37.54
CA ALA A 292 -5.23 -22.39 38.66
C ALA A 292 -4.25 -23.53 38.32
N GLU A 293 -4.35 -24.02 37.08
CA GLU A 293 -3.52 -25.07 36.50
C GLU A 293 -2.06 -24.63 36.41
N THR A 294 -1.79 -23.40 35.92
CA THR A 294 -0.44 -22.82 35.90
C THR A 294 0.16 -22.71 37.29
N VAL A 295 -0.62 -22.24 38.27
CA VAL A 295 -0.14 -22.08 39.65
C VAL A 295 0.22 -23.45 40.25
N GLU A 296 -0.64 -24.44 40.11
CA GLU A 296 -0.39 -25.81 40.58
C GLU A 296 0.86 -26.42 39.92
N GLN A 297 1.04 -26.21 38.62
CA GLN A 297 2.22 -26.67 37.89
C GLN A 297 3.50 -25.98 38.39
N LEU A 298 3.48 -24.65 38.57
CA LEU A 298 4.63 -23.89 39.08
C LEU A 298 4.94 -24.20 40.54
N GLU A 299 3.95 -24.56 41.36
CA GLU A 299 4.13 -24.99 42.75
C GLU A 299 4.99 -26.27 42.89
N ARG A 300 5.13 -27.04 41.82
CA ARG A 300 6.00 -28.23 41.73
C ARG A 300 7.43 -27.90 41.29
N GLU A 301 7.68 -26.69 40.81
CA GLU A 301 8.97 -26.24 40.32
C GLU A 301 9.82 -25.57 41.41
N SER A 302 11.14 -25.50 41.18
CA SER A 302 12.09 -24.82 42.07
C SER A 302 11.81 -23.31 42.23
N ASP A 303 12.16 -22.73 43.37
CA ASP A 303 12.02 -21.29 43.63
C ASP A 303 12.90 -20.45 42.69
N GLU A 304 14.04 -20.99 42.26
CA GLU A 304 14.91 -20.38 41.25
C GLU A 304 14.16 -20.22 39.92
N PHE A 305 13.50 -21.28 39.45
CA PHE A 305 12.73 -21.23 38.20
C PHE A 305 11.57 -20.23 38.30
N ARG A 306 10.81 -20.22 39.41
CA ARG A 306 9.74 -19.23 39.63
C ARG A 306 10.27 -17.80 39.62
N THR A 307 11.46 -17.58 40.16
CA THR A 307 12.12 -16.27 40.13
C THR A 307 12.48 -15.86 38.71
N GLN A 308 13.03 -16.78 37.92
CA GLN A 308 13.32 -16.55 36.50
C GLN A 308 12.05 -16.25 35.70
N VAL A 309 10.95 -16.98 35.92
CA VAL A 309 9.65 -16.73 35.28
C VAL A 309 9.14 -15.33 35.61
N ARG A 310 9.22 -14.91 36.88
CA ARG A 310 8.83 -13.56 37.30
C ARG A 310 9.64 -12.49 36.58
N GLU A 311 10.97 -12.64 36.53
CA GLU A 311 11.86 -11.69 35.85
C GLU A 311 11.61 -11.63 34.35
N PHE A 312 11.40 -12.80 33.71
CA PHE A 312 11.05 -12.90 32.30
C PHE A 312 9.76 -12.15 31.99
N VAL A 313 8.66 -12.46 32.68
CA VAL A 313 7.34 -11.82 32.48
C VAL A 313 7.40 -10.31 32.72
N ASP A 314 8.16 -9.87 33.73
CA ASP A 314 8.33 -8.45 34.02
C ASP A 314 9.14 -7.69 32.95
N GLY A 315 10.06 -8.38 32.28
CA GLY A 315 10.89 -7.84 31.20
C GLY A 315 10.19 -7.73 29.84
N LEU A 316 9.06 -8.41 29.64
CA LEU A 316 8.37 -8.45 28.35
C LEU A 316 7.86 -7.06 27.90
N VAL A 317 8.09 -6.75 26.62
CA VAL A 317 7.71 -5.49 25.96
C VAL A 317 6.39 -5.69 25.21
N SER A 318 5.46 -4.74 25.33
CA SER A 318 4.07 -4.93 24.87
C SER A 318 3.88 -5.17 23.37
N HIS A 319 4.84 -4.76 22.54
CA HIS A 319 4.89 -5.05 21.12
C HIS A 319 6.30 -4.80 20.60
N TYR A 320 6.62 -5.34 19.43
CA TYR A 320 7.83 -5.00 18.68
C TYR A 320 7.48 -4.44 17.30
N VAL A 321 8.24 -3.44 16.88
CA VAL A 321 8.30 -2.94 15.49
C VAL A 321 9.58 -3.51 14.88
N LEU A 322 9.45 -4.28 13.80
CA LEU A 322 10.50 -5.07 13.16
C LEU A 322 10.59 -4.71 11.66
N ASP A 323 11.62 -5.22 10.98
CA ASP A 323 11.81 -5.15 9.53
C ASP A 323 11.66 -3.74 8.94
N GLY A 324 12.46 -2.81 9.44
CA GLY A 324 12.42 -1.41 8.99
C GLY A 324 11.10 -0.69 9.29
N GLY A 325 10.25 -1.24 10.16
CA GLY A 325 8.91 -0.73 10.43
C GLY A 325 7.81 -1.36 9.59
N LYS A 326 8.10 -2.43 8.84
CA LYS A 326 7.12 -3.15 8.01
C LYS A 326 6.35 -4.23 8.78
N LEU A 327 6.83 -4.64 9.96
CA LEU A 327 6.21 -5.68 10.77
C LEU A 327 5.98 -5.18 12.19
N VAL A 328 4.80 -5.41 12.73
CA VAL A 328 4.45 -5.18 14.13
C VAL A 328 3.90 -6.47 14.72
N VAL A 329 4.50 -6.90 15.83
CA VAL A 329 4.06 -8.08 16.58
C VAL A 329 3.55 -7.65 17.95
N CYS A 330 2.33 -8.06 18.29
CA CYS A 330 1.64 -7.73 19.54
C CYS A 330 0.64 -8.84 19.88
N HIS A 331 0.09 -8.87 21.10
CA HIS A 331 -0.79 -9.97 21.48
C HIS A 331 -2.25 -9.80 20.99
N ALA A 332 -2.92 -8.71 21.34
CA ALA A 332 -4.36 -8.50 21.05
C ALA A 332 -4.65 -7.58 19.86
N GLY A 333 -3.62 -7.28 19.04
CA GLY A 333 -3.72 -6.32 17.94
C GLY A 333 -3.30 -4.89 18.33
N LEU A 334 -2.93 -4.09 17.32
CA LEU A 334 -2.45 -2.72 17.55
C LEU A 334 -2.66 -1.79 16.34
N PRO A 335 -3.48 -0.72 16.45
CA PRO A 335 -3.67 0.25 15.38
C PRO A 335 -2.40 1.08 15.14
N GLU A 336 -2.25 1.58 13.90
CA GLU A 336 -1.01 2.26 13.45
C GLU A 336 -0.60 3.43 14.35
N LYS A 337 -1.56 4.19 14.87
CA LYS A 337 -1.31 5.32 15.79
C LYS A 337 -0.49 4.93 17.03
N TYR A 338 -0.52 3.65 17.42
CA TYR A 338 0.20 3.12 18.57
C TYR A 338 1.51 2.42 18.22
N HIS A 339 1.85 2.26 16.94
CA HIS A 339 3.08 1.58 16.51
C HIS A 339 4.32 2.29 17.05
N GLY A 340 5.14 1.56 17.80
CA GLY A 340 6.34 2.09 18.46
C GLY A 340 6.05 3.05 19.62
N ARG A 341 4.79 3.29 20.01
CA ARG A 341 4.46 4.22 21.11
C ARG A 341 4.64 3.57 22.48
N THR A 342 4.81 4.38 23.53
CA THR A 342 5.08 3.87 24.87
C THR A 342 4.19 4.59 25.90
N SER A 343 3.06 3.97 26.23
CA SER A 343 2.18 4.43 27.30
C SER A 343 1.45 3.25 27.95
N GLY A 344 0.88 3.47 29.14
CA GLY A 344 0.04 2.47 29.80
C GLY A 344 -1.19 2.10 28.97
N ARG A 345 -1.75 3.06 28.22
CA ARG A 345 -2.86 2.86 27.28
C ARG A 345 -2.46 1.96 26.12
N VAL A 346 -1.30 2.21 25.50
CA VAL A 346 -0.75 1.37 24.43
C VAL A 346 -0.51 -0.06 24.92
N ARG A 347 0.10 -0.22 26.11
CA ARG A 347 0.31 -1.54 26.73
C ARG A 347 -1.01 -2.26 27.01
N SER A 348 -2.02 -1.55 27.52
CA SER A 348 -3.34 -2.13 27.77
C SER A 348 -4.00 -2.60 26.47
N HIS A 349 -3.97 -1.77 25.42
CA HIS A 349 -4.57 -2.11 24.13
C HIS A 349 -3.88 -3.33 23.50
N ALA A 350 -2.55 -3.37 23.50
CA ALA A 350 -1.78 -4.50 22.97
C ALA A 350 -2.03 -5.83 23.72
N LEU A 351 -2.51 -5.78 24.97
CA LEU A 351 -2.79 -6.95 25.80
C LEU A 351 -4.24 -7.42 25.75
N TYR A 352 -5.20 -6.50 25.56
CA TYR A 352 -6.63 -6.78 25.78
C TYR A 352 -7.53 -6.42 24.59
N GLY A 353 -7.04 -5.59 23.66
CA GLY A 353 -7.87 -4.93 22.66
C GLY A 353 -8.83 -3.88 23.25
N ASP A 354 -9.66 -3.27 22.41
CA ASP A 354 -10.75 -2.38 22.83
C ASP A 354 -12.09 -3.12 22.80
N THR A 355 -12.84 -3.04 23.90
CA THR A 355 -14.18 -3.64 24.05
C THR A 355 -15.29 -2.63 23.78
N THR A 356 -16.43 -3.07 23.24
CA THR A 356 -17.63 -2.23 23.07
C THR A 356 -18.32 -1.88 24.38
N GLY A 357 -17.99 -2.62 25.46
CA GLY A 357 -18.66 -2.55 26.76
C GLY A 357 -19.82 -3.55 26.89
N GLU A 358 -20.17 -4.24 25.81
CA GLU A 358 -21.17 -5.32 25.80
C GLU A 358 -20.50 -6.68 26.07
N THR A 359 -21.30 -7.63 26.55
CA THR A 359 -20.92 -9.04 26.69
C THR A 359 -21.76 -9.88 25.74
N ASP A 360 -21.15 -10.84 25.06
CA ASP A 360 -21.85 -11.78 24.19
C ASP A 360 -22.69 -12.80 24.99
N GLU A 361 -23.39 -13.69 24.28
CA GLU A 361 -24.22 -14.75 24.86
C GLU A 361 -23.43 -15.78 25.70
N PHE A 362 -22.11 -15.81 25.55
CA PHE A 362 -21.18 -16.66 26.31
C PHE A 362 -20.55 -15.91 27.51
N GLY A 363 -20.96 -14.66 27.76
CA GLY A 363 -20.45 -13.84 28.85
C GLY A 363 -19.05 -13.25 28.60
N LEU A 364 -18.58 -13.27 27.34
CA LEU A 364 -17.28 -12.72 26.95
C LEU A 364 -17.43 -11.28 26.43
N PRO A 365 -16.47 -10.38 26.67
CA PRO A 365 -16.53 -9.02 26.15
C PRO A 365 -16.53 -8.98 24.62
N VAL A 366 -17.49 -8.25 24.04
CA VAL A 366 -17.52 -7.95 22.61
C VAL A 366 -16.45 -6.89 22.32
N ARG A 367 -15.66 -7.12 21.27
CA ARG A 367 -14.53 -6.26 20.88
C ARG A 367 -14.82 -5.54 19.57
N TYR A 368 -14.25 -4.35 19.43
CA TYR A 368 -14.30 -3.63 18.16
C TYR A 368 -13.44 -4.36 17.10
N PRO A 369 -13.93 -4.54 15.87
CA PRO A 369 -13.21 -5.24 14.80
C PRO A 369 -12.15 -4.35 14.16
N TRP A 370 -11.16 -3.88 14.94
CA TRP A 370 -10.16 -2.90 14.50
C TRP A 370 -9.36 -3.33 13.25
N ALA A 371 -9.22 -4.63 13.02
CA ALA A 371 -8.57 -5.21 11.84
C ALA A 371 -9.32 -4.87 10.54
N GLU A 372 -10.65 -4.74 10.57
CA GLU A 372 -11.46 -4.32 9.42
C GLU A 372 -11.18 -2.86 9.01
N ASP A 373 -10.85 -2.03 9.99
CA ASP A 373 -10.57 -0.59 9.79
C ASP A 373 -9.07 -0.28 9.66
N TYR A 374 -8.20 -1.29 9.79
CA TYR A 374 -6.76 -1.07 9.73
C TYR A 374 -6.35 -0.65 8.31
N ARG A 375 -5.62 0.46 8.21
CA ARG A 375 -5.08 1.02 6.94
C ARG A 375 -3.60 1.38 7.04
N GLY A 376 -2.93 0.86 8.06
CA GLY A 376 -1.52 1.16 8.31
C GLY A 376 -0.58 0.38 7.38
N LYS A 377 0.65 0.88 7.27
CA LYS A 377 1.64 0.31 6.33
C LYS A 377 2.26 -1.00 6.81
N ALA A 378 2.37 -1.19 8.12
CA ALA A 378 3.02 -2.37 8.69
C ALA A 378 2.06 -3.56 8.71
N ALA A 379 2.57 -4.77 8.48
CA ALA A 379 1.85 -5.99 8.78
C ALA A 379 1.70 -6.12 10.30
N VAL A 380 0.49 -6.35 10.81
CA VAL A 380 0.24 -6.55 12.25
C VAL A 380 -0.09 -8.01 12.51
N VAL A 381 0.80 -8.70 13.22
CA VAL A 381 0.67 -10.12 13.56
C VAL A 381 0.35 -10.25 15.05
N TYR A 382 -0.71 -10.98 15.37
CA TYR A 382 -1.26 -11.04 16.72
C TYR A 382 -1.97 -12.36 17.04
N GLY A 383 -2.42 -12.56 18.29
CA GLY A 383 -3.17 -13.72 18.78
C GLY A 383 -4.45 -13.29 19.53
N HIS A 384 -4.64 -13.77 20.76
CA HIS A 384 -5.65 -13.35 21.75
C HIS A 384 -7.09 -13.85 21.55
N THR A 385 -7.62 -13.80 20.32
CA THR A 385 -9.00 -14.23 20.03
C THR A 385 -8.96 -15.41 19.06
N PRO A 386 -9.31 -16.63 19.52
CA PRO A 386 -9.22 -17.82 18.70
C PRO A 386 -10.06 -17.72 17.43
N VAL A 387 -9.44 -17.99 16.28
CA VAL A 387 -10.08 -18.12 14.98
C VAL A 387 -9.90 -19.53 14.42
N PRO A 388 -10.82 -20.07 13.61
CA PRO A 388 -10.68 -21.42 13.05
C PRO A 388 -9.46 -21.57 12.14
N THR A 389 -9.19 -20.53 11.35
CA THR A 389 -8.12 -20.49 10.35
C THR A 389 -7.50 -19.09 10.37
N ALA A 390 -6.17 -19.02 10.36
CA ALA A 390 -5.45 -17.76 10.21
C ALA A 390 -5.59 -17.24 8.77
N SER A 391 -6.08 -16.02 8.62
CA SER A 391 -6.27 -15.36 7.31
C SER A 391 -5.84 -13.90 7.39
N TRP A 392 -5.27 -13.38 6.31
CA TRP A 392 -4.91 -11.96 6.22
C TRP A 392 -6.16 -11.09 6.04
N LEU A 393 -6.32 -10.09 6.90
CA LEU A 393 -7.34 -9.06 6.81
C LEU A 393 -6.70 -7.69 6.91
N ASN A 394 -6.77 -6.89 5.85
CA ASN A 394 -6.20 -5.55 5.79
C ASN A 394 -4.75 -5.43 6.28
N ASN A 395 -3.89 -6.40 5.95
CA ASN A 395 -2.49 -6.47 6.39
C ASN A 395 -2.33 -6.80 7.89
N THR A 396 -3.36 -7.38 8.49
CA THR A 396 -3.33 -7.91 9.85
C THR A 396 -3.63 -9.40 9.81
N ILE A 397 -3.13 -10.17 10.78
CA ILE A 397 -3.40 -11.61 10.86
C ILE A 397 -3.38 -12.10 12.32
N CYS A 398 -4.42 -12.83 12.70
CA CYS A 398 -4.51 -13.53 13.97
C CYS A 398 -3.95 -14.95 13.82
N LEU A 399 -2.98 -15.32 14.66
CA LEU A 399 -2.35 -16.64 14.72
C LEU A 399 -2.86 -17.51 15.87
N ASP A 400 -3.76 -16.99 16.72
CA ASP A 400 -4.47 -17.81 17.69
C ASP A 400 -5.51 -18.64 16.95
N THR A 401 -5.13 -19.88 16.62
CA THR A 401 -6.01 -20.87 16.01
C THR A 401 -6.54 -21.90 17.01
N GLY A 402 -6.57 -21.53 18.29
CA GLY A 402 -7.19 -22.32 19.35
C GLY A 402 -6.51 -23.66 19.64
N ALA A 403 -5.16 -23.73 19.62
CA ALA A 403 -4.39 -24.96 19.87
C ALA A 403 -4.86 -25.71 21.14
N VAL A 404 -4.99 -25.01 22.27
CA VAL A 404 -5.41 -25.60 23.54
C VAL A 404 -6.86 -26.14 23.53
N PHE A 405 -7.69 -25.64 22.61
CA PHE A 405 -9.09 -26.02 22.44
C PHE A 405 -9.28 -27.13 21.39
N GLY A 406 -8.20 -27.78 20.94
CA GLY A 406 -8.24 -28.82 19.91
C GLY A 406 -8.17 -28.32 18.47
N GLY A 407 -7.82 -27.03 18.27
CA GLY A 407 -7.55 -26.44 16.96
C GLY A 407 -6.14 -26.76 16.46
N LYS A 408 -5.40 -25.72 16.08
CA LYS A 408 -4.02 -25.82 15.58
C LYS A 408 -3.11 -24.86 16.32
N LEU A 409 -1.82 -25.17 16.43
CA LEU A 409 -0.79 -24.18 16.74
C LEU A 409 -0.19 -23.69 15.41
N THR A 410 -0.32 -22.39 15.16
CA THR A 410 0.01 -21.78 13.86
C THR A 410 1.18 -20.80 14.00
N ALA A 411 2.07 -20.82 13.01
CA ALA A 411 3.13 -19.86 12.81
C ALA A 411 3.06 -19.18 11.44
N LEU A 412 3.57 -17.95 11.37
CA LEU A 412 3.77 -17.19 10.13
C LEU A 412 5.27 -17.03 9.86
N ARG A 413 5.72 -17.47 8.69
CA ARG A 413 7.06 -17.17 8.16
C ARG A 413 7.08 -15.76 7.55
N TRP A 414 7.99 -14.91 7.99
CA TRP A 414 8.20 -13.57 7.47
C TRP A 414 9.62 -13.42 6.90
N PRO A 415 9.79 -12.84 5.69
CA PRO A 415 8.83 -12.07 4.90
C PRO A 415 7.97 -12.87 3.92
N GLU A 416 8.05 -14.20 3.93
CA GLU A 416 7.40 -15.07 2.93
C GLU A 416 5.86 -15.04 3.02
N ARG A 417 5.32 -14.66 4.19
CA ARG A 417 3.89 -14.67 4.53
C ARG A 417 3.25 -16.06 4.41
N GLU A 418 4.05 -17.11 4.58
CA GLU A 418 3.65 -18.52 4.56
C GLU A 418 3.16 -18.95 5.96
N LEU A 419 2.03 -19.64 6.01
CA LEU A 419 1.51 -20.22 7.26
C LEU A 419 1.99 -21.66 7.42
N VAL A 420 2.48 -21.98 8.61
CA VAL A 420 2.90 -23.33 9.02
C VAL A 420 2.16 -23.67 10.30
N ASP A 421 1.40 -24.76 10.29
CA ASP A 421 0.64 -25.20 11.46
C ASP A 421 0.85 -26.67 11.82
N VAL A 422 0.57 -27.01 13.08
CA VAL A 422 0.43 -28.39 13.57
C VAL A 422 -0.92 -28.54 14.28
N PRO A 423 -1.64 -29.65 14.08
CA PRO A 423 -2.88 -29.91 14.81
C PRO A 423 -2.59 -30.16 16.29
N ALA A 424 -3.51 -29.75 17.16
CA ALA A 424 -3.46 -30.10 18.57
C ALA A 424 -3.62 -31.62 18.76
N GLU A 425 -2.95 -32.21 19.76
CA GLU A 425 -3.08 -33.65 20.01
C GLU A 425 -4.49 -34.04 20.45
N ARG A 426 -5.13 -33.15 21.21
CA ARG A 426 -6.48 -33.30 21.75
C ARG A 426 -7.02 -31.94 22.19
N VAL A 427 -8.27 -31.91 22.63
CA VAL A 427 -8.81 -30.78 23.40
C VAL A 427 -8.21 -30.83 24.81
N TRP A 428 -7.31 -29.90 25.12
CA TRP A 428 -6.68 -29.80 26.45
C TRP A 428 -7.54 -29.01 27.44
N TYR A 429 -8.30 -28.04 26.93
CA TYR A 429 -9.22 -27.23 27.71
C TYR A 429 -10.51 -27.02 26.90
N GLU A 430 -11.67 -27.10 27.54
CA GLU A 430 -12.96 -26.92 26.85
C GLU A 430 -13.19 -25.45 26.51
N PRO A 431 -13.49 -25.10 25.24
CA PRO A 431 -13.72 -23.72 24.85
C PRO A 431 -15.07 -23.22 25.37
N ALA A 432 -15.09 -22.03 25.98
CA ALA A 432 -16.34 -21.39 26.41
C ALA A 432 -17.25 -21.01 25.23
N LYS A 433 -16.64 -20.70 24.07
CA LYS A 433 -17.29 -20.45 22.79
C LYS A 433 -16.77 -21.47 21.79
N PRO A 434 -17.64 -22.28 21.13
CA PRO A 434 -17.18 -23.25 20.13
C PRO A 434 -16.31 -22.60 19.07
N LEU A 435 -15.15 -23.22 18.76
CA LEU A 435 -14.26 -22.74 17.69
C LEU A 435 -14.94 -22.73 16.32
N ARG A 436 -15.98 -23.56 16.12
CA ARG A 436 -16.78 -23.58 14.90
C ARG A 436 -18.06 -22.76 15.07
N THR A 437 -18.15 -21.68 14.29
CA THR A 437 -19.44 -21.15 13.84
C THR A 437 -19.35 -20.95 12.34
N GLU A 438 -20.21 -21.65 11.59
CA GLU A 438 -20.50 -21.43 10.16
C GLU A 438 -21.23 -20.08 9.96
N ALA A 439 -20.77 -19.02 10.63
CA ALA A 439 -21.30 -17.68 10.48
C ALA A 439 -20.43 -16.93 9.46
N PRO A 440 -20.94 -16.66 8.25
CA PRO A 440 -20.31 -15.69 7.36
C PRO A 440 -20.42 -14.32 8.05
N GLY A 441 -19.32 -13.61 8.21
CA GLY A 441 -19.38 -12.24 8.74
C GLY A 441 -18.21 -11.73 9.57
N GLY A 442 -17.20 -12.57 9.89
CA GLY A 442 -15.96 -12.10 10.51
C GLY A 442 -14.71 -12.29 9.65
N HIS A 443 -14.75 -13.23 8.70
CA HIS A 443 -13.63 -13.53 7.81
C HIS A 443 -13.60 -12.65 6.55
N ASP A 444 -14.73 -12.05 6.16
CA ASP A 444 -14.86 -11.35 4.88
C ASP A 444 -14.48 -9.87 4.93
N GLY A 445 -14.41 -9.28 6.14
CA GLY A 445 -14.23 -7.85 6.34
C GLY A 445 -15.20 -6.99 5.52
N ARG A 446 -15.09 -5.67 5.61
CA ARG A 446 -15.54 -4.81 4.50
C ARG A 446 -14.38 -4.75 3.50
N PRO A 447 -14.54 -5.29 2.27
CA PRO A 447 -13.43 -5.33 1.31
C PRO A 447 -12.97 -3.92 0.90
N LEU A 448 -13.87 -2.94 1.01
CA LEU A 448 -13.70 -1.55 0.63
C LEU A 448 -14.58 -0.66 1.53
N ASP A 449 -14.00 0.42 2.06
CA ASP A 449 -14.76 1.52 2.66
C ASP A 449 -14.91 2.67 1.65
N LEU A 450 -15.99 3.46 1.75
CA LEU A 450 -16.19 4.64 0.91
C LEU A 450 -15.00 5.63 1.03
N SER A 451 -14.45 5.74 2.23
CA SER A 451 -13.27 6.54 2.55
C SER A 451 -11.97 5.97 1.97
N ASP A 452 -11.99 4.81 1.30
CA ASP A 452 -10.87 4.27 0.52
C ASP A 452 -10.87 4.75 -0.95
N VAL A 453 -11.97 5.33 -1.45
CA VAL A 453 -12.09 5.73 -2.86
C VAL A 453 -12.71 7.10 -3.14
N HIS A 454 -13.35 7.76 -2.17
CA HIS A 454 -13.97 9.10 -2.33
C HIS A 454 -13.01 10.29 -2.11
N GLY A 455 -13.34 11.50 -2.57
CA GLY A 455 -12.57 12.73 -2.33
C GLY A 455 -11.35 12.90 -3.24
N ARG A 456 -10.58 13.98 -3.02
CA ARG A 456 -9.30 14.20 -3.71
C ARG A 456 -8.26 13.18 -3.24
N ARG A 457 -7.67 12.43 -4.18
CA ARG A 457 -6.68 11.37 -3.86
C ARG A 457 -5.36 11.55 -4.57
N VAL A 458 -4.35 10.93 -3.97
CA VAL A 458 -3.04 10.75 -4.59
C VAL A 458 -2.63 9.30 -4.35
N VAL A 459 -2.56 8.53 -5.43
CA VAL A 459 -2.08 7.15 -5.38
C VAL A 459 -0.56 7.18 -5.58
N GLU A 460 0.18 6.67 -4.61
CA GLU A 460 1.62 6.45 -4.77
C GLU A 460 1.85 5.16 -5.57
N THR A 461 2.64 5.25 -6.63
CA THR A 461 2.98 4.15 -7.53
C THR A 461 4.50 4.03 -7.63
N ARG A 462 5.01 2.80 -7.76
CA ARG A 462 6.43 2.53 -8.02
C ARG A 462 6.84 3.01 -9.41
N HIS A 463 5.87 3.05 -10.33
CA HIS A 463 6.13 3.26 -11.75
C HIS A 463 6.10 4.74 -12.18
N ALA A 464 5.28 5.58 -11.53
CA ALA A 464 5.13 7.00 -11.89
C ALA A 464 5.17 7.95 -10.67
N GLY A 465 5.51 7.45 -9.46
CA GLY A 465 5.44 8.25 -8.25
C GLY A 465 3.98 8.56 -7.90
N ARG A 466 3.66 9.84 -7.69
CA ARG A 466 2.32 10.27 -7.24
C ARG A 466 1.38 10.55 -8.41
N VAL A 467 0.30 9.78 -8.52
CA VAL A 467 -0.78 10.02 -9.48
C VAL A 467 -1.97 10.63 -8.75
N ALA A 468 -2.30 11.89 -9.09
CA ALA A 468 -3.42 12.59 -8.48
C ALA A 468 -4.74 12.26 -9.20
N VAL A 469 -5.80 12.07 -8.41
CA VAL A 469 -7.18 11.88 -8.88
C VAL A 469 -8.02 13.02 -8.33
N ARG A 470 -8.76 13.71 -9.20
CA ARG A 470 -9.67 14.79 -8.79
C ARG A 470 -10.94 14.19 -8.21
N GLU A 471 -11.59 14.96 -7.34
CA GLU A 471 -12.79 14.53 -6.64
C GLU A 471 -13.96 14.25 -7.60
N GLU A 472 -14.15 15.07 -8.64
CA GLU A 472 -15.21 14.86 -9.63
C GLU A 472 -15.05 13.52 -10.37
N ASN A 473 -13.81 13.15 -10.70
CA ASN A 473 -13.48 11.91 -11.39
C ASN A 473 -13.64 10.69 -10.49
N ALA A 474 -13.24 10.82 -9.21
CA ALA A 474 -13.44 9.77 -8.21
C ALA A 474 -14.94 9.48 -7.98
N ALA A 475 -15.77 10.52 -7.95
CA ALA A 475 -17.23 10.36 -7.83
C ALA A 475 -17.84 9.63 -9.03
N ALA A 476 -17.41 9.95 -10.26
CA ALA A 476 -17.85 9.25 -11.47
C ALA A 476 -17.43 7.77 -11.47
N ALA A 477 -16.20 7.47 -11.06
CA ALA A 477 -15.73 6.09 -10.93
C ALA A 477 -16.51 5.30 -9.88
N LEU A 478 -16.82 5.92 -8.74
CA LEU A 478 -17.60 5.30 -7.67
C LEU A 478 -19.02 4.93 -8.14
N GLU A 479 -19.67 5.76 -8.96
CA GLU A 479 -20.98 5.45 -9.55
C GLU A 479 -20.92 4.17 -10.38
N VAL A 480 -19.92 4.07 -11.26
CA VAL A 480 -19.77 2.92 -12.14
C VAL A 480 -19.46 1.65 -11.34
N MET A 481 -18.54 1.74 -10.39
CA MET A 481 -18.09 0.59 -9.61
C MET A 481 -19.19 0.07 -8.67
N SER A 482 -19.90 0.96 -7.99
CA SER A 482 -20.89 0.57 -6.98
C SER A 482 -22.18 -0.03 -7.58
N ARG A 483 -22.50 0.29 -8.83
CA ARG A 483 -23.78 -0.11 -9.45
C ARG A 483 -23.68 -1.16 -10.53
N PHE A 484 -22.57 -1.18 -11.27
CA PHE A 484 -22.50 -1.91 -12.54
C PHE A 484 -21.29 -2.81 -12.69
N ALA A 485 -20.31 -2.73 -11.79
CA ALA A 485 -19.13 -3.59 -11.87
C ALA A 485 -19.44 -5.02 -11.41
N VAL A 486 -18.55 -5.95 -11.77
CA VAL A 486 -18.46 -7.26 -11.12
C VAL A 486 -18.13 -7.09 -9.63
N ASP A 487 -18.21 -8.18 -8.86
CA ASP A 487 -17.74 -8.19 -7.47
C ASP A 487 -16.32 -7.58 -7.42
N PRO A 488 -16.10 -6.48 -6.65
CA PRO A 488 -14.80 -5.84 -6.57
C PRO A 488 -13.68 -6.81 -6.18
N ARG A 489 -13.96 -7.84 -5.36
CA ARG A 489 -12.98 -8.87 -5.01
C ARG A 489 -12.39 -9.60 -6.23
N LEU A 490 -13.14 -9.66 -7.33
CA LEU A 490 -12.76 -10.27 -8.60
C LEU A 490 -12.36 -9.23 -9.67
N LEU A 491 -12.10 -7.98 -9.28
CA LEU A 491 -11.68 -6.88 -10.15
C LEU A 491 -10.30 -6.33 -9.77
N PRO A 492 -9.22 -7.14 -9.87
CA PRO A 492 -7.91 -6.73 -9.40
C PRO A 492 -7.18 -5.74 -10.33
N TYR A 493 -7.72 -5.46 -11.52
CA TYR A 493 -7.04 -4.68 -12.56
C TYR A 493 -8.05 -4.04 -13.52
N LEU A 494 -7.72 -2.85 -14.03
CA LEU A 494 -8.37 -2.26 -15.20
C LEU A 494 -7.32 -1.86 -16.25
N PRO A 495 -7.57 -2.13 -17.54
CA PRO A 495 -6.62 -1.84 -18.60
C PRO A 495 -6.53 -0.34 -18.89
N PRO A 496 -5.33 0.16 -19.26
CA PRO A 496 -5.15 1.56 -19.58
C PRO A 496 -5.75 1.92 -20.94
N THR A 497 -6.04 3.20 -21.11
CA THR A 497 -6.29 3.83 -22.39
C THR A 497 -5.05 3.75 -23.28
N MET A 498 -5.26 3.78 -24.60
CA MET A 498 -4.17 3.70 -25.58
C MET A 498 -4.17 4.94 -26.47
N ALA A 499 -2.99 5.55 -26.64
CA ALA A 499 -2.81 6.70 -27.51
C ALA A 499 -2.48 6.27 -28.95
N PRO A 500 -2.95 7.02 -29.96
CA PRO A 500 -2.57 6.76 -31.34
C PRO A 500 -1.18 7.28 -31.63
N THR A 501 -0.64 6.83 -32.77
CA THR A 501 0.59 7.37 -33.33
C THR A 501 0.48 8.88 -33.61
N ALA A 502 1.64 9.54 -33.74
CA ALA A 502 1.67 10.92 -34.22
C ALA A 502 0.98 11.01 -35.58
N THR A 503 0.35 12.16 -35.85
CA THR A 503 -0.30 12.41 -37.14
C THR A 503 0.73 12.30 -38.28
N SER A 504 0.41 11.50 -39.29
CA SER A 504 1.23 11.33 -40.49
C SER A 504 1.15 12.54 -41.42
N ARG A 505 2.27 12.89 -42.04
CA ARG A 505 2.34 13.86 -43.14
C ARG A 505 2.27 13.24 -44.53
N ARG A 506 2.22 11.91 -44.62
CA ARG A 506 2.07 11.19 -45.90
C ARG A 506 0.68 11.41 -46.47
N ASP A 507 0.58 11.48 -47.79
CA ASP A 507 -0.69 11.61 -48.50
C ASP A 507 -1.62 10.44 -48.17
N ALA A 508 -2.93 10.73 -48.07
CA ALA A 508 -4.00 9.79 -47.72
C ALA A 508 -3.97 9.17 -46.29
N TYR A 509 -2.91 9.38 -45.50
CA TYR A 509 -2.79 8.79 -44.15
C TYR A 509 -2.92 9.83 -43.05
N LEU A 510 -3.83 9.57 -42.10
CA LEU A 510 -3.85 10.25 -40.81
C LEU A 510 -2.91 9.56 -39.81
N GLU A 511 -2.85 8.24 -39.86
CA GLU A 511 -1.98 7.39 -39.04
C GLU A 511 -1.13 6.52 -39.96
N HIS A 512 0.16 6.40 -39.65
CA HIS A 512 1.10 5.60 -40.44
C HIS A 512 2.16 4.94 -39.53
N PRO A 513 2.55 3.67 -39.77
CA PRO A 513 3.48 2.92 -38.90
C PRO A 513 4.81 3.64 -38.62
N ALA A 514 5.35 4.30 -39.64
CA ALA A 514 6.61 5.06 -39.55
C ALA A 514 6.64 6.04 -38.37
N GLU A 515 5.50 6.67 -38.05
CA GLU A 515 5.41 7.63 -36.94
C GLU A 515 5.50 6.94 -35.56
N ALA A 516 5.00 5.71 -35.45
CA ALA A 516 5.07 4.93 -34.21
C ALA A 516 6.51 4.42 -33.99
N PHE A 517 7.14 3.88 -35.03
CA PHE A 517 8.54 3.43 -34.98
C PHE A 517 9.50 4.58 -34.68
N ALA A 518 9.33 5.74 -35.33
CA ALA A 518 10.12 6.92 -35.04
C ALA A 518 9.92 7.44 -33.62
N SER A 519 8.71 7.30 -33.04
CA SER A 519 8.48 7.64 -31.64
C SER A 519 9.27 6.74 -30.70
N TYR A 520 9.20 5.42 -30.90
CA TYR A 520 9.94 4.46 -30.09
C TYR A 520 11.45 4.60 -30.23
N ALA A 521 11.96 4.85 -31.44
CA ALA A 521 13.37 5.13 -31.67
C ALA A 521 13.85 6.37 -30.88
N ARG A 522 13.05 7.46 -30.85
CA ARG A 522 13.35 8.66 -30.05
C ARG A 522 13.32 8.41 -28.54
N ASP A 523 12.51 7.47 -28.10
CA ASP A 523 12.41 7.05 -26.69
C ASP A 523 13.48 6.01 -26.30
N GLY A 524 14.40 5.65 -27.20
CA GLY A 524 15.48 4.70 -26.96
C GLY A 524 15.09 3.23 -27.09
N VAL A 525 13.91 2.93 -27.66
CA VAL A 525 13.41 1.56 -27.84
C VAL A 525 13.86 1.01 -29.19
N ALA A 526 14.87 0.14 -29.17
CA ALA A 526 15.44 -0.47 -30.37
C ALA A 526 14.53 -1.54 -30.99
N ARG A 527 13.81 -2.32 -30.18
CA ARG A 527 12.97 -3.42 -30.66
C ARG A 527 11.52 -3.27 -30.23
N VAL A 528 10.61 -3.42 -31.18
CA VAL A 528 9.18 -3.39 -30.97
C VAL A 528 8.51 -4.64 -31.54
N VAL A 529 7.38 -5.01 -30.96
CA VAL A 529 6.45 -6.00 -31.53
C VAL A 529 5.24 -5.26 -32.09
N CYS A 530 4.89 -5.58 -33.33
CA CYS A 530 3.67 -5.14 -33.98
C CYS A 530 2.65 -6.26 -33.86
N GLU A 531 1.59 -6.05 -33.10
CA GLU A 531 0.49 -7.00 -32.94
C GLU A 531 -0.73 -6.53 -33.73
N GLU A 532 -1.44 -7.45 -34.37
CA GLU A 532 -2.72 -7.16 -35.00
C GLU A 532 -3.67 -6.55 -33.97
N LYS A 533 -4.24 -5.40 -34.31
CA LYS A 533 -5.26 -4.77 -33.49
C LYS A 533 -6.60 -5.42 -33.82
N HIS A 534 -6.97 -6.42 -33.02
CA HIS A 534 -8.27 -7.06 -33.10
C HIS A 534 -9.39 -6.06 -32.88
N MET A 535 -10.43 -6.12 -33.71
CA MET A 535 -11.59 -5.23 -33.62
C MET A 535 -12.72 -5.92 -32.86
N GLY A 536 -12.75 -5.73 -31.55
CA GLY A 536 -13.71 -6.35 -30.65
C GLY A 536 -14.05 -5.47 -29.46
N SER A 537 -14.02 -6.05 -28.27
CA SER A 537 -14.05 -5.32 -27.01
C SER A 537 -13.05 -5.92 -26.04
N ARG A 538 -12.21 -5.04 -25.48
CA ARG A 538 -11.25 -5.39 -24.43
C ARG A 538 -11.94 -6.12 -23.27
N ALA A 539 -11.42 -7.31 -22.96
CA ALA A 539 -11.92 -8.18 -21.92
C ALA A 539 -10.74 -8.61 -21.02
N VAL A 540 -10.92 -8.49 -19.72
CA VAL A 540 -9.99 -9.02 -18.73
C VAL A 540 -10.63 -10.26 -18.12
N ALA A 541 -9.88 -11.37 -18.09
CA ALA A 541 -10.34 -12.64 -17.55
C ALA A 541 -9.48 -13.06 -16.36
N LEU A 542 -10.06 -13.10 -15.17
CA LEU A 542 -9.48 -13.76 -14.00
C LEU A 542 -9.90 -15.23 -14.03
N VAL A 543 -8.95 -16.15 -14.13
CA VAL A 543 -9.19 -17.59 -14.22
C VAL A 543 -8.57 -18.27 -13.01
N CYS A 544 -9.39 -18.84 -12.13
CA CYS A 544 -8.91 -19.69 -11.03
C CYS A 544 -8.96 -21.16 -11.46
N ARG A 545 -8.10 -22.01 -10.88
CA ARG A 545 -8.12 -23.46 -11.14
C ARG A 545 -9.45 -24.11 -10.73
N ASP A 546 -10.08 -23.60 -9.67
CA ASP A 546 -11.40 -24.02 -9.21
C ASP A 546 -12.04 -22.94 -8.32
N ALA A 547 -13.26 -23.21 -7.82
CA ALA A 547 -13.99 -22.31 -6.94
C ALA A 547 -13.36 -22.20 -5.54
N ALA A 548 -12.63 -23.22 -5.06
CA ALA A 548 -11.97 -23.17 -3.76
C ALA A 548 -10.82 -22.15 -3.80
N VAL A 549 -10.05 -22.11 -4.90
CA VAL A 549 -9.02 -21.09 -5.12
C VAL A 549 -9.63 -19.69 -5.16
N ALA A 550 -10.76 -19.50 -5.85
CA ALA A 550 -11.42 -18.19 -5.88
C ALA A 550 -11.80 -17.70 -4.48
N ARG A 551 -12.41 -18.59 -3.67
CA ARG A 551 -12.75 -18.31 -2.27
C ARG A 551 -11.53 -18.03 -1.40
N GLU A 552 -10.51 -18.87 -1.44
CA GLU A 552 -9.31 -18.74 -0.60
C GLU A 552 -8.46 -17.53 -0.98
N ARG A 553 -8.33 -17.23 -2.27
CA ARG A 553 -7.42 -16.19 -2.76
C ARG A 553 -8.06 -14.81 -2.85
N PHE A 554 -9.34 -14.75 -3.22
CA PHE A 554 -10.07 -13.50 -3.46
C PHE A 554 -11.19 -13.25 -2.45
N GLY A 555 -11.49 -14.21 -1.55
CA GLY A 555 -12.45 -14.03 -0.47
C GLY A 555 -13.89 -13.93 -0.95
N VAL A 556 -14.24 -14.58 -2.07
CA VAL A 556 -15.61 -14.64 -2.61
C VAL A 556 -16.40 -15.81 -2.04
N GLU A 557 -17.73 -15.70 -2.07
CA GLU A 557 -18.65 -16.77 -1.67
C GLU A 557 -18.56 -17.98 -2.62
N GLU A 558 -19.20 -19.11 -2.27
CA GLU A 558 -19.20 -20.30 -3.13
C GLU A 558 -19.88 -20.04 -4.48
N GLY A 559 -19.24 -20.45 -5.58
CA GLY A 559 -19.82 -20.37 -6.93
C GLY A 559 -18.85 -19.91 -8.02
N PRO A 560 -18.32 -18.68 -7.98
CA PRO A 560 -17.48 -18.15 -9.05
C PRO A 560 -16.12 -18.85 -9.11
N THR A 561 -15.66 -19.13 -10.32
CA THR A 561 -14.31 -19.67 -10.58
C THR A 561 -13.37 -18.61 -11.17
N GLY A 562 -13.76 -17.35 -11.11
CA GLY A 562 -13.10 -16.24 -11.78
C GLY A 562 -14.07 -15.11 -12.17
N SER A 563 -13.64 -14.25 -13.08
CA SER A 563 -14.45 -13.16 -13.64
C SER A 563 -14.07 -12.82 -15.08
N LEU A 564 -15.03 -12.30 -15.85
CA LEU A 564 -14.80 -11.76 -17.19
C LEU A 564 -15.45 -10.38 -17.29
N TYR A 565 -14.64 -9.34 -17.45
CA TYR A 565 -15.12 -7.97 -17.34
C TYR A 565 -14.52 -7.03 -18.38
N THR A 566 -15.20 -5.91 -18.60
CA THR A 566 -14.80 -4.88 -19.59
C THR A 566 -13.76 -3.92 -19.02
N ARG A 567 -13.24 -3.03 -19.86
CA ARG A 567 -12.35 -1.93 -19.45
C ARG A 567 -12.90 -0.99 -18.35
N THR A 568 -14.19 -1.06 -18.03
CA THR A 568 -14.83 -0.27 -16.97
C THR A 568 -15.26 -1.13 -15.77
N GLY A 569 -14.81 -2.38 -15.71
CA GLY A 569 -15.10 -3.32 -14.61
C GLY A 569 -16.48 -3.95 -14.65
N ARG A 570 -17.28 -3.68 -15.69
CA ARG A 570 -18.62 -4.26 -15.85
C ARG A 570 -18.53 -5.72 -16.29
N PRO A 571 -19.46 -6.59 -15.88
CA PRO A 571 -19.53 -7.95 -16.41
C PRO A 571 -19.66 -7.91 -17.94
N PHE A 572 -18.90 -8.76 -18.62
CA PHE A 572 -18.91 -8.77 -20.08
C PHE A 572 -20.28 -9.24 -20.61
N PHE A 573 -20.85 -10.27 -20.00
CA PHE A 573 -22.18 -10.80 -20.28
C PHE A 573 -23.13 -10.50 -19.13
N GLY A 574 -24.41 -10.27 -19.43
CA GLY A 574 -25.43 -10.12 -18.39
C GLY A 574 -25.79 -11.45 -17.71
N ASP A 575 -25.58 -12.56 -18.41
CA ASP A 575 -25.74 -13.91 -17.88
C ASP A 575 -24.41 -14.45 -17.34
N ALA A 576 -24.41 -14.86 -16.08
CA ALA A 576 -23.24 -15.43 -15.42
C ALA A 576 -22.87 -16.80 -16.01
N SER A 577 -23.84 -17.55 -16.56
CA SER A 577 -23.59 -18.89 -17.12
C SER A 577 -22.68 -18.83 -18.36
N THR A 578 -22.88 -17.85 -19.24
CA THR A 578 -21.99 -17.60 -20.41
C THR A 578 -20.58 -17.24 -19.97
N THR A 579 -20.44 -16.48 -18.88
CA THR A 579 -19.13 -16.13 -18.34
C THR A 579 -18.41 -17.37 -17.83
N GLU A 580 -19.08 -18.21 -17.06
CA GLU A 580 -18.50 -19.47 -16.56
C GLU A 580 -18.14 -20.43 -17.70
N GLU A 581 -18.92 -20.50 -18.78
CA GLU A 581 -18.58 -21.33 -19.95
C GLU A 581 -17.27 -20.90 -20.60
N ILE A 582 -17.03 -19.58 -20.73
CA ILE A 582 -15.75 -19.05 -21.23
C ILE A 582 -14.61 -19.35 -20.26
N LEU A 583 -14.83 -19.15 -18.96
CA LEU A 583 -13.82 -19.44 -17.93
C LEU A 583 -13.45 -20.93 -17.89
N ALA A 584 -14.42 -21.82 -18.07
CA ALA A 584 -14.21 -23.26 -18.13
C ALA A 584 -13.35 -23.65 -19.35
N ARG A 585 -13.62 -23.08 -20.53
CA ARG A 585 -12.80 -23.30 -21.74
C ARG A 585 -11.38 -22.78 -21.57
N LEU A 586 -11.22 -21.58 -21.00
CA LEU A 586 -9.90 -21.02 -20.67
C LEU A 586 -9.13 -21.90 -19.68
N ARG A 587 -9.77 -22.31 -18.59
CA ARG A 587 -9.18 -23.18 -17.57
C ARG A 587 -8.76 -24.54 -18.15
N ALA A 588 -9.57 -25.13 -19.04
CA ALA A 588 -9.20 -26.35 -19.74
C ALA A 588 -7.93 -26.14 -20.59
N ALA A 589 -7.89 -25.09 -21.42
CA ALA A 589 -6.74 -24.77 -22.25
C ALA A 589 -5.46 -24.52 -21.44
N VAL A 590 -5.57 -23.80 -20.30
CA VAL A 590 -4.43 -23.54 -19.39
C VAL A 590 -3.94 -24.83 -18.74
N THR A 591 -4.87 -25.72 -18.36
CA THR A 591 -4.54 -27.03 -17.76
C THR A 591 -3.83 -27.92 -18.76
N ASP A 592 -4.38 -28.06 -19.96
CA ASP A 592 -3.84 -28.92 -21.02
C ASP A 592 -2.47 -28.40 -21.52
N ALA A 593 -2.24 -27.08 -21.47
CA ALA A 593 -0.95 -26.45 -21.77
C ALA A 593 0.09 -26.57 -20.66
N GLY A 594 -0.25 -27.11 -19.48
CA GLY A 594 0.67 -27.28 -18.34
C GLY A 594 1.10 -25.97 -17.67
N LEU A 595 0.33 -24.89 -17.85
CA LEU A 595 0.72 -23.55 -17.39
C LEU A 595 0.61 -23.38 -15.87
N TRP A 596 -0.23 -24.16 -15.19
CA TRP A 596 -0.34 -24.09 -13.72
C TRP A 596 0.97 -24.47 -13.04
N GLU A 597 1.58 -25.57 -13.49
CA GLU A 597 2.81 -26.11 -12.93
C GLU A 597 4.03 -25.27 -13.34
N GLU A 598 4.12 -24.88 -14.62
CA GLU A 598 5.24 -24.07 -15.12
C GLU A 598 5.29 -22.68 -14.46
N LEU A 599 4.12 -22.07 -14.25
CA LEU A 599 4.00 -20.76 -13.61
C LEU A 599 3.80 -20.85 -12.09
N ASP A 600 3.89 -22.03 -11.48
CA ASP A 600 3.69 -22.28 -10.05
C ASP A 600 2.48 -21.53 -9.49
N THR A 601 1.31 -21.79 -10.08
CA THR A 601 0.11 -21.00 -9.80
C THR A 601 -1.19 -21.78 -9.91
N ASP A 602 -2.19 -21.28 -9.19
CA ASP A 602 -3.57 -21.76 -9.15
C ASP A 602 -4.58 -20.73 -9.69
N TRP A 603 -4.12 -19.54 -10.09
CA TRP A 603 -4.93 -18.53 -10.78
C TRP A 603 -4.07 -17.70 -11.73
N LEU A 604 -4.69 -17.15 -12.77
CA LEU A 604 -4.03 -16.23 -13.70
C LEU A 604 -4.99 -15.14 -14.17
N LEU A 605 -4.42 -14.00 -14.53
CA LEU A 605 -5.16 -12.85 -15.05
C LEU A 605 -4.75 -12.57 -16.50
N LEU A 606 -5.70 -12.67 -17.42
CA LEU A 606 -5.48 -12.46 -18.85
C LEU A 606 -6.03 -11.10 -19.29
N ASP A 607 -5.30 -10.47 -20.21
CA ASP A 607 -5.77 -9.33 -20.96
C ASP A 607 -5.97 -9.73 -22.43
N ALA A 608 -7.19 -9.53 -22.93
CA ALA A 608 -7.63 -10.08 -24.20
C ALA A 608 -8.61 -9.16 -24.95
N GLU A 609 -8.83 -9.45 -26.23
CA GLU A 609 -9.90 -8.85 -27.03
C GLU A 609 -10.95 -9.92 -27.35
N LEU A 610 -12.22 -9.64 -27.05
CA LEU A 610 -13.34 -10.53 -27.38
C LEU A 610 -14.08 -10.03 -28.63
N MET A 611 -14.30 -10.92 -29.60
CA MET A 611 -14.87 -10.64 -30.92
C MET A 611 -16.09 -11.53 -31.19
N PRO A 612 -17.04 -11.10 -32.06
CA PRO A 612 -17.05 -9.87 -32.86
C PRO A 612 -17.37 -8.60 -32.07
N TRP A 613 -17.10 -7.44 -32.67
CA TRP A 613 -17.56 -6.15 -32.15
C TRP A 613 -19.10 -6.09 -31.99
N SER A 614 -19.85 -6.74 -32.89
CA SER A 614 -21.31 -6.83 -32.83
C SER A 614 -21.85 -7.50 -31.56
N LEU A 615 -21.06 -8.34 -30.88
CA LEU A 615 -21.45 -9.06 -29.67
C LEU A 615 -21.82 -8.10 -28.53
N LYS A 616 -21.04 -7.01 -28.36
CA LYS A 616 -21.29 -6.01 -27.30
C LYS A 616 -21.86 -4.70 -27.83
N ALA A 617 -21.53 -4.31 -29.06
CA ALA A 617 -21.84 -2.99 -29.61
C ALA A 617 -23.09 -2.92 -30.50
N SER A 618 -23.96 -3.94 -30.47
CA SER A 618 -25.14 -4.02 -31.34
C SER A 618 -26.05 -2.78 -31.31
N GLY A 619 -26.27 -2.19 -30.12
CA GLY A 619 -27.06 -0.96 -29.96
C GLY A 619 -26.41 0.26 -30.61
N LEU A 620 -25.10 0.44 -30.44
CA LEU A 620 -24.33 1.52 -31.06
C LEU A 620 -24.27 1.35 -32.58
N LEU A 621 -24.04 0.13 -33.06
CA LEU A 621 -24.09 -0.25 -34.47
C LEU A 621 -25.41 0.13 -35.11
N ARG A 622 -26.55 -0.21 -34.49
CA ARG A 622 -27.88 0.09 -35.04
C ARG A 622 -28.19 1.59 -35.05
N THR A 623 -27.87 2.30 -33.97
CA THR A 623 -28.33 3.68 -33.76
C THR A 623 -27.41 4.73 -34.39
N GLN A 624 -26.11 4.45 -34.53
CA GLN A 624 -25.14 5.42 -35.06
C GLN A 624 -24.63 4.99 -36.45
N TYR A 625 -23.99 3.82 -36.55
CA TYR A 625 -23.28 3.41 -37.77
C TYR A 625 -24.24 2.99 -38.90
N ALA A 626 -25.16 2.08 -38.61
CA ALA A 626 -26.15 1.61 -39.58
C ALA A 626 -27.13 2.72 -39.98
N ALA A 627 -27.41 3.68 -39.08
CA ALA A 627 -28.25 4.84 -39.38
C ALA A 627 -27.61 5.73 -40.47
N VAL A 628 -26.31 6.00 -40.39
CA VAL A 628 -25.57 6.75 -41.42
C VAL A 628 -25.60 6.00 -42.76
N GLY A 629 -25.34 4.68 -42.75
CA GLY A 629 -25.39 3.85 -43.95
C GLY A 629 -26.79 3.82 -44.59
N ALA A 630 -27.84 3.66 -43.78
CA ALA A 630 -29.23 3.63 -44.24
C ALA A 630 -29.68 4.98 -44.82
N ALA A 631 -29.37 6.09 -44.14
CA ALA A 631 -29.68 7.43 -44.63
C ALA A 631 -28.98 7.72 -45.96
N SER A 632 -27.69 7.37 -46.05
CA SER A 632 -26.90 7.54 -47.28
C SER A 632 -27.46 6.71 -48.43
N GLY A 633 -27.78 5.45 -48.18
CA GLY A 633 -28.37 4.53 -49.17
C GLY A 633 -29.76 4.96 -49.65
N ALA A 634 -30.53 5.68 -48.83
CA ALA A 634 -31.83 6.20 -49.23
C ALA A 634 -31.74 7.50 -50.06
N VAL A 635 -30.78 8.37 -49.77
CA VAL A 635 -30.70 9.72 -50.36
C VAL A 635 -29.89 9.76 -51.65
N PHE A 636 -28.70 9.15 -51.68
CA PHE A 636 -27.77 9.30 -52.80
C PHE A 636 -28.32 8.78 -54.14
N PRO A 637 -28.99 7.62 -54.24
CA PRO A 637 -29.49 7.13 -55.53
C PRO A 637 -30.43 8.12 -56.23
N GLY A 638 -31.37 8.71 -55.48
CA GLY A 638 -32.30 9.70 -56.03
C GLY A 638 -31.63 11.04 -56.38
N ALA A 639 -30.73 11.52 -55.52
CA ALA A 639 -29.98 12.75 -55.76
C ALA A 639 -29.07 12.66 -56.99
N LEU A 640 -28.36 11.54 -57.14
CA LEU A 640 -27.49 11.28 -58.29
C LEU A 640 -28.30 11.19 -59.59
N ALA A 641 -29.40 10.44 -59.59
CA ALA A 641 -30.26 10.33 -60.78
C ALA A 641 -30.83 11.70 -61.21
N ALA A 642 -31.21 12.55 -60.25
CA ALA A 642 -31.71 13.89 -60.53
C ALA A 642 -30.63 14.80 -61.14
N LEU A 643 -29.42 14.78 -60.60
CA LEU A 643 -28.28 15.55 -61.09
C LEU A 643 -27.83 15.08 -62.47
N GLU A 644 -27.74 13.76 -62.69
CA GLU A 644 -27.43 13.18 -64.00
C GLU A 644 -28.44 13.61 -65.07
N ALA A 645 -29.74 13.56 -64.73
CA ALA A 645 -30.79 14.02 -65.64
C ALA A 645 -30.73 15.54 -65.91
N ALA A 646 -30.31 16.35 -64.92
CA ALA A 646 -30.15 17.79 -65.09
C ALA A 646 -28.96 18.13 -66.01
N THR A 647 -27.80 17.52 -65.78
CA THR A 647 -26.62 17.64 -66.64
C THR A 647 -26.93 17.20 -68.07
N ALA A 648 -27.65 16.08 -68.26
CA ALA A 648 -28.05 15.60 -69.58
C ALA A 648 -28.96 16.58 -70.35
N ARG A 649 -29.68 17.47 -69.64
CA ARG A 649 -30.49 18.55 -70.25
C ARG A 649 -29.72 19.85 -70.48
N GLY A 650 -28.41 19.87 -70.22
CA GLY A 650 -27.55 21.05 -70.39
C GLY A 650 -27.59 22.03 -69.21
N VAL A 651 -28.07 21.61 -68.04
CA VAL A 651 -27.92 22.41 -66.80
C VAL A 651 -26.48 22.26 -66.30
N ASP A 652 -25.82 23.38 -65.98
CA ASP A 652 -24.47 23.39 -65.42
C ASP A 652 -24.46 22.84 -63.98
N ALA A 653 -24.29 21.52 -63.86
CA ALA A 653 -24.31 20.79 -62.60
C ALA A 653 -23.20 19.72 -62.50
N ASP A 654 -22.25 19.68 -63.43
CA ASP A 654 -21.20 18.65 -63.51
C ASP A 654 -20.33 18.57 -62.25
N ALA A 655 -19.90 19.72 -61.74
CA ALA A 655 -19.10 19.78 -60.52
C ALA A 655 -19.86 19.27 -59.29
N LEU A 656 -21.16 19.58 -59.20
CA LEU A 656 -22.01 19.11 -58.11
C LEU A 656 -22.28 17.60 -58.22
N LEU A 657 -22.53 17.09 -59.43
CA LEU A 657 -22.69 15.66 -59.69
C LEU A 657 -21.43 14.88 -59.31
N ALA A 658 -20.25 15.34 -59.73
CA ALA A 658 -18.98 14.72 -59.38
C ALA A 658 -18.79 14.66 -57.85
N SER A 659 -19.02 15.79 -57.16
CA SER A 659 -18.93 15.84 -55.69
C SER A 659 -19.90 14.88 -55.01
N GLN A 660 -21.17 14.82 -55.43
CA GLN A 660 -22.13 13.88 -54.82
C GLN A 660 -21.80 12.41 -55.12
N ARG A 661 -21.23 12.08 -56.28
CA ARG A 661 -20.77 10.72 -56.60
C ARG A 661 -19.67 10.27 -55.66
N GLU A 662 -18.68 11.13 -55.43
CA GLU A 662 -17.61 10.84 -54.47
C GLU A 662 -18.16 10.65 -53.05
N ARG A 663 -19.10 11.51 -52.61
CA ARG A 663 -19.70 11.40 -51.26
C ARG A 663 -20.51 10.12 -51.10
N ALA A 664 -21.21 9.68 -52.15
CA ALA A 664 -21.89 8.40 -52.17
C ALA A 664 -20.91 7.23 -52.05
N ALA A 665 -19.78 7.29 -52.75
CA ALA A 665 -18.71 6.29 -52.66
C ALA A 665 -18.08 6.24 -51.26
N ASP A 666 -17.79 7.40 -50.66
CA ASP A 666 -17.27 7.52 -49.29
C ASP A 666 -18.23 6.89 -48.25
N ALA A 667 -19.55 7.13 -48.40
CA ALA A 667 -20.57 6.57 -47.53
C ALA A 667 -20.75 5.04 -47.71
N ALA A 668 -20.62 4.55 -48.94
CA ALA A 668 -20.60 3.11 -49.22
C ALA A 668 -19.37 2.44 -48.59
N ALA A 669 -18.17 3.03 -48.76
CA ALA A 669 -16.94 2.54 -48.15
C ALA A 669 -17.00 2.52 -46.62
N PHE A 670 -17.58 3.55 -45.99
CA PHE A 670 -17.88 3.56 -44.55
C PHE A 670 -18.77 2.38 -44.14
N THR A 671 -19.81 2.11 -44.92
CA THR A 671 -20.75 1.01 -44.64
C THR A 671 -20.07 -0.34 -44.75
N ASP A 672 -19.24 -0.53 -45.77
CA ASP A 672 -18.47 -1.75 -45.97
C ASP A 672 -17.42 -1.93 -44.87
N ALA A 673 -16.79 -0.84 -44.41
CA ALA A 673 -15.78 -0.88 -43.37
C ALA A 673 -16.33 -1.43 -42.04
N TYR A 674 -17.45 -0.89 -41.53
CA TYR A 674 -17.97 -1.35 -40.23
C TYR A 674 -18.58 -2.76 -40.30
N ARG A 675 -19.15 -3.15 -41.45
CA ARG A 675 -19.75 -4.48 -41.64
C ARG A 675 -18.74 -5.62 -41.52
N ARG A 676 -17.47 -5.40 -41.86
CA ARG A 676 -16.39 -6.40 -41.75
C ARG A 676 -16.21 -6.94 -40.32
N TYR A 677 -16.59 -6.15 -39.32
CA TYR A 677 -16.43 -6.49 -37.89
C TYR A 677 -17.73 -6.99 -37.25
N CYS A 678 -18.74 -7.29 -38.08
CA CYS A 678 -20.07 -7.71 -37.64
C CYS A 678 -20.42 -9.06 -38.28
N TRP A 679 -20.52 -10.10 -37.45
CA TRP A 679 -21.11 -11.38 -37.84
C TRP A 679 -22.09 -11.86 -36.77
N PRO A 680 -23.10 -12.68 -37.14
CA PRO A 680 -24.00 -13.29 -36.19
C PRO A 680 -23.27 -14.31 -35.31
N THR A 681 -23.72 -14.47 -34.08
CA THR A 681 -23.25 -15.48 -33.12
C THR A 681 -24.45 -16.22 -32.55
N GLU A 682 -24.35 -17.55 -32.43
CA GLU A 682 -25.35 -18.37 -31.74
C GLU A 682 -24.73 -18.94 -30.46
N GLY A 683 -25.12 -18.40 -29.30
CA GLY A 683 -24.39 -18.64 -28.06
C GLY A 683 -22.94 -18.17 -28.18
N LEU A 684 -21.98 -19.07 -27.88
CA LEU A 684 -20.54 -18.83 -28.07
C LEU A 684 -20.03 -19.26 -29.46
N GLU A 685 -20.87 -19.82 -30.33
CA GLU A 685 -20.45 -20.15 -31.69
C GLU A 685 -20.17 -18.86 -32.49
N GLY A 686 -19.01 -18.83 -33.14
CA GLY A 686 -18.50 -17.65 -33.83
C GLY A 686 -17.87 -16.59 -32.93
N VAL A 687 -17.88 -16.76 -31.60
CA VAL A 687 -17.12 -15.91 -30.68
C VAL A 687 -15.65 -16.29 -30.73
N ARG A 688 -14.78 -15.28 -30.67
CA ARG A 688 -13.32 -15.45 -30.60
C ARG A 688 -12.76 -14.61 -29.46
N LEU A 689 -11.83 -15.17 -28.70
CA LEU A 689 -11.06 -14.48 -27.68
C LEU A 689 -9.59 -14.50 -28.09
N ALA A 690 -8.97 -13.33 -28.21
CA ALA A 690 -7.56 -13.19 -28.51
C ALA A 690 -6.81 -12.59 -27.31
N PRO A 691 -6.28 -13.43 -26.41
CA PRO A 691 -5.36 -12.97 -25.37
C PRO A 691 -4.08 -12.41 -26.00
N PHE A 692 -3.55 -11.33 -25.42
CA PHE A 692 -2.26 -10.77 -25.83
C PHE A 692 -1.32 -10.49 -24.65
N GLN A 693 -1.78 -10.62 -23.40
CA GLN A 693 -0.94 -10.56 -22.20
C GLN A 693 -1.44 -11.50 -21.09
N ILE A 694 -0.49 -12.05 -20.34
CA ILE A 694 -0.71 -12.68 -19.03
C ILE A 694 -0.22 -11.67 -18.01
N LEU A 695 -1.12 -11.07 -17.24
CA LEU A 695 -0.83 -9.90 -16.41
C LEU A 695 -0.25 -10.27 -15.04
N ALA A 696 -0.82 -11.27 -14.37
CA ALA A 696 -0.40 -11.68 -13.05
C ALA A 696 -0.77 -13.14 -12.77
N VAL A 697 0.03 -13.75 -11.89
CA VAL A 697 -0.15 -15.08 -11.32
C VAL A 697 0.15 -15.01 -9.82
N ARG A 698 -0.01 -16.13 -9.10
CA ARG A 698 0.36 -16.21 -7.68
C ARG A 698 1.80 -15.72 -7.45
N GLY A 699 1.96 -14.75 -6.54
CA GLY A 699 3.24 -14.21 -6.12
C GLY A 699 3.97 -13.32 -7.14
N ARG A 700 3.47 -13.18 -8.38
CA ARG A 700 4.21 -12.51 -9.47
C ARG A 700 3.32 -11.70 -10.42
N SER A 701 3.74 -10.46 -10.66
CA SER A 701 3.26 -9.62 -11.76
C SER A 701 4.04 -9.99 -13.02
N LEU A 702 3.34 -10.42 -14.08
CA LEU A 702 3.93 -10.79 -15.37
C LEU A 702 3.79 -9.68 -16.41
N ALA A 703 3.12 -8.57 -16.07
CA ALA A 703 2.90 -7.45 -16.99
C ALA A 703 4.19 -6.78 -17.50
N ALA A 704 5.32 -6.97 -16.81
CA ALA A 704 6.65 -6.50 -17.23
C ALA A 704 7.45 -7.53 -18.04
N LEU A 705 7.00 -8.79 -18.13
CA LEU A 705 7.64 -9.83 -18.94
C LEU A 705 7.67 -9.42 -20.41
N ALA A 706 8.72 -9.78 -21.15
CA ALA A 706 8.83 -9.45 -22.57
C ALA A 706 7.64 -10.00 -23.36
N HIS A 707 7.18 -9.26 -24.36
CA HIS A 707 5.98 -9.60 -25.11
C HIS A 707 6.14 -10.91 -25.88
N ASP A 708 7.31 -11.21 -26.43
CA ASP A 708 7.59 -12.48 -27.10
C ASP A 708 7.45 -13.69 -26.17
N GLU A 709 7.95 -13.59 -24.94
CA GLU A 709 7.78 -14.64 -23.93
C GLU A 709 6.31 -14.82 -23.54
N GLN A 710 5.58 -13.73 -23.26
CA GLN A 710 4.14 -13.80 -22.95
C GLN A 710 3.33 -14.42 -24.09
N LEU A 711 3.64 -14.00 -25.32
CA LEU A 711 2.94 -14.43 -26.52
C LEU A 711 3.21 -15.90 -26.84
N ALA A 712 4.40 -16.42 -26.52
CA ALA A 712 4.69 -17.85 -26.65
C ALA A 712 3.87 -18.70 -25.67
N LEU A 713 3.70 -18.25 -24.42
CA LEU A 713 2.82 -18.90 -23.44
C LEU A 713 1.36 -18.91 -23.90
N ILE A 714 0.90 -17.79 -24.46
CA ILE A 714 -0.46 -17.65 -25.00
C ILE A 714 -0.66 -18.54 -26.22
N ASP A 715 0.32 -18.60 -27.13
CA ASP A 715 0.23 -19.45 -28.32
C ASP A 715 0.10 -20.92 -27.94
N ARG A 716 0.89 -21.38 -26.96
CA ARG A 716 0.75 -22.73 -26.41
C ARG A 716 -0.65 -22.95 -25.81
N MET A 717 -1.18 -21.99 -25.06
CA MET A 717 -2.56 -22.08 -24.55
C MET A 717 -3.58 -22.19 -25.69
N VAL A 718 -3.40 -21.45 -26.80
CA VAL A 718 -4.29 -21.52 -27.97
C VAL A 718 -4.16 -22.86 -28.70
N GLU A 719 -2.95 -23.42 -28.82
CA GLU A 719 -2.72 -24.75 -29.42
C GLU A 719 -3.47 -25.87 -28.69
N HIS A 720 -3.68 -25.70 -27.38
CA HIS A 720 -4.42 -26.63 -26.52
C HIS A 720 -5.91 -26.29 -26.37
N ASP A 721 -6.44 -25.26 -27.05
CA ASP A 721 -7.87 -24.97 -27.04
C ASP A 721 -8.66 -25.89 -27.97
N GLN A 722 -9.34 -26.87 -27.37
CA GLN A 722 -10.21 -27.79 -28.09
C GLN A 722 -11.57 -27.16 -28.48
N SER A 723 -11.91 -26.00 -27.92
CA SER A 723 -13.22 -25.36 -28.13
C SER A 723 -13.28 -24.43 -29.35
N GLY A 724 -12.12 -24.04 -29.90
CA GLY A 724 -12.02 -23.08 -31.00
C GLY A 724 -12.42 -21.64 -30.63
N LEU A 725 -12.45 -21.33 -29.33
CA LEU A 725 -12.71 -20.00 -28.80
C LEU A 725 -11.47 -19.11 -28.92
N LEU A 726 -10.30 -19.66 -28.62
CA LEU A 726 -9.04 -18.92 -28.55
C LEU A 726 -8.45 -18.70 -29.93
N GLN A 727 -7.84 -17.54 -30.12
CA GLN A 727 -7.21 -17.14 -31.37
C GLN A 727 -5.83 -16.54 -31.10
N THR A 728 -4.83 -16.99 -31.87
CA THR A 728 -3.49 -16.38 -31.83
C THR A 728 -3.50 -14.98 -32.44
N THR A 729 -2.64 -14.10 -31.92
CA THR A 729 -2.50 -12.74 -32.43
C THR A 729 -1.41 -12.70 -33.49
N ARG A 730 -1.77 -12.34 -34.74
CA ARG A 730 -0.77 -12.13 -35.81
C ARG A 730 0.20 -11.04 -35.36
N ARG A 731 1.50 -11.26 -35.57
CA ARG A 731 2.53 -10.33 -35.11
C ARG A 731 3.79 -10.33 -35.99
N LEU A 732 4.55 -9.25 -35.88
CA LEU A 732 5.85 -9.06 -36.52
C LEU A 732 6.78 -8.26 -35.59
N TYR A 733 8.07 -8.60 -35.56
CA TYR A 733 9.08 -7.85 -34.81
C TYR A 733 9.80 -6.85 -35.71
N VAL A 734 9.99 -5.64 -35.21
CA VAL A 734 10.64 -4.55 -35.93
C VAL A 734 11.79 -4.00 -35.09
N ASP A 735 12.96 -3.89 -35.72
CA ASP A 735 14.08 -3.11 -35.21
C ASP A 735 13.92 -1.66 -35.71
N THR A 736 13.78 -0.71 -34.78
CA THR A 736 13.48 0.68 -35.09
C THR A 736 14.68 1.43 -35.68
N GLY A 737 15.90 0.88 -35.57
CA GLY A 737 17.13 1.40 -36.16
C GLY A 737 17.46 0.81 -37.53
N ASP A 738 16.78 -0.25 -37.97
CA ASP A 738 17.00 -0.90 -39.27
C ASP A 738 15.88 -0.53 -40.27
N GLU A 739 16.26 0.23 -41.31
CA GLU A 739 15.33 0.66 -42.36
C GLU A 739 14.63 -0.50 -43.08
N SER A 740 15.30 -1.64 -43.23
CA SER A 740 14.72 -2.82 -43.88
C SER A 740 13.67 -3.49 -42.99
N SER A 741 13.93 -3.56 -41.69
CA SER A 741 12.99 -4.05 -40.68
C SER A 741 11.77 -3.13 -40.56
N VAL A 742 11.98 -1.81 -40.51
CA VAL A 742 10.91 -0.82 -40.53
C VAL A 742 10.03 -0.95 -41.76
N ARG A 743 10.63 -1.16 -42.94
CA ARG A 743 9.89 -1.37 -44.19
C ARG A 743 9.04 -2.64 -44.15
N ALA A 744 9.58 -3.75 -43.65
CA ALA A 744 8.82 -4.98 -43.45
C ALA A 744 7.62 -4.76 -42.51
N GLY A 745 7.80 -3.97 -41.44
CA GLY A 745 6.72 -3.54 -40.55
C GLY A 745 5.60 -2.76 -41.25
N VAL A 746 5.97 -1.83 -42.13
CA VAL A 746 5.02 -1.05 -42.94
C VAL A 746 4.27 -1.96 -43.92
N ASP A 747 4.99 -2.81 -44.65
CA ASP A 747 4.42 -3.69 -45.67
C ASP A 747 3.44 -4.70 -45.06
N TRP A 748 3.78 -5.25 -43.89
CA TRP A 748 2.89 -6.12 -43.12
C TRP A 748 1.61 -5.40 -42.69
N TRP A 749 1.72 -4.16 -42.20
CA TRP A 749 0.55 -3.36 -41.83
C TRP A 749 -0.33 -3.01 -43.04
N LEU A 750 0.27 -2.67 -44.19
CA LEU A 750 -0.45 -2.40 -45.44
C LEU A 750 -1.20 -3.64 -45.92
N GLU A 751 -0.57 -4.80 -45.90
CA GLU A 751 -1.17 -6.09 -46.26
C GLU A 751 -2.40 -6.38 -45.37
N MET A 752 -2.23 -6.31 -44.05
CA MET A 752 -3.29 -6.61 -43.09
C MET A 752 -4.47 -5.64 -43.20
N THR A 753 -4.20 -4.34 -43.28
CA THR A 753 -5.27 -3.32 -43.36
C THR A 753 -5.99 -3.35 -44.71
N SER A 754 -5.30 -3.70 -45.80
CA SER A 754 -5.94 -3.89 -47.12
C SER A 754 -6.97 -5.03 -47.14
N ARG A 755 -6.76 -6.05 -46.30
CA ARG A 755 -7.69 -7.19 -46.12
C ARG A 755 -8.79 -6.91 -45.11
N GLY A 756 -8.85 -5.70 -44.55
CA GLY A 756 -9.90 -5.27 -43.64
C GLY A 756 -9.59 -5.47 -42.15
N GLY A 757 -8.34 -5.71 -41.76
CA GLY A 757 -7.93 -5.57 -40.37
C GLY A 757 -8.00 -4.11 -39.91
N GLU A 758 -8.29 -3.86 -38.63
CA GLU A 758 -8.36 -2.50 -38.08
C GLU A 758 -7.00 -1.78 -38.18
N GLY A 759 -5.91 -2.49 -37.95
CA GLY A 759 -4.56 -1.94 -37.89
C GLY A 759 -3.70 -2.73 -36.93
N MET A 760 -2.72 -2.08 -36.32
CA MET A 760 -1.83 -2.72 -35.36
C MET A 760 -1.65 -1.91 -34.09
N VAL A 761 -1.19 -2.59 -33.04
CA VAL A 761 -0.62 -1.98 -31.85
C VAL A 761 0.88 -2.25 -31.87
N VAL A 762 1.68 -1.18 -31.88
CA VAL A 762 3.14 -1.26 -31.75
C VAL A 762 3.48 -1.16 -30.27
N LYS A 763 4.21 -2.13 -29.72
CA LYS A 763 4.62 -2.16 -28.32
C LYS A 763 6.13 -2.34 -28.22
N PRO A 764 6.82 -1.78 -27.21
CA PRO A 764 8.20 -2.16 -26.93
C PRO A 764 8.29 -3.67 -26.71
N LEU A 765 9.34 -4.34 -27.17
CA LEU A 765 9.47 -5.80 -26.97
C LEU A 765 9.53 -6.15 -25.47
N THR A 766 10.31 -5.39 -24.71
CA THR A 766 10.28 -5.41 -23.25
C THR A 766 9.06 -4.62 -22.78
N ALA A 767 8.10 -5.22 -22.08
CA ALA A 767 6.82 -4.55 -21.79
C ALA A 767 6.94 -3.28 -20.93
N LEU A 768 7.92 -3.24 -20.00
CA LEU A 768 8.18 -2.09 -19.12
C LEU A 768 9.48 -1.38 -19.51
N VAL A 769 9.38 -0.20 -20.14
CA VAL A 769 10.56 0.58 -20.57
C VAL A 769 10.54 2.01 -20.05
N ARG A 770 11.72 2.52 -19.67
CA ARG A 770 11.96 3.93 -19.40
C ARG A 770 12.92 4.51 -20.43
N ASN A 771 12.68 5.74 -20.84
CA ASN A 771 13.60 6.47 -21.70
C ASN A 771 14.81 7.01 -20.90
N ASP A 772 15.75 7.64 -21.60
CA ASP A 772 16.99 8.20 -21.01
C ASP A 772 16.76 9.23 -19.89
N GLN A 773 15.56 9.80 -19.80
CA GLN A 773 15.16 10.74 -18.75
C GLN A 773 14.49 10.04 -17.55
N GLY A 774 14.45 8.71 -17.53
CA GLY A 774 13.80 7.90 -16.50
C GLY A 774 12.26 7.88 -16.59
N ARG A 775 11.67 8.41 -17.67
CA ARG A 775 10.22 8.49 -17.84
C ARG A 775 9.70 7.22 -18.49
N LEU A 776 8.52 6.77 -18.03
CA LEU A 776 7.83 5.61 -18.58
C LEU A 776 7.44 5.84 -20.04
N VAL A 777 7.80 4.91 -20.92
CA VAL A 777 7.48 4.94 -22.35
C VAL A 777 6.03 4.45 -22.57
N GLN A 778 5.41 4.84 -23.69
CA GLN A 778 4.05 4.37 -24.02
C GLN A 778 4.02 2.82 -24.12
N PRO A 779 3.10 2.14 -23.39
CA PRO A 779 3.02 0.68 -23.38
C PRO A 779 2.53 0.09 -24.71
N GLY A 780 1.84 0.91 -25.51
CA GLY A 780 1.42 0.57 -26.85
C GLY A 780 0.95 1.81 -27.61
N ILE A 781 1.32 1.89 -28.88
CA ILE A 781 0.88 2.93 -29.82
C ILE A 781 0.02 2.25 -30.87
N LYS A 782 -1.27 2.61 -30.94
CA LYS A 782 -2.15 2.13 -32.01
C LYS A 782 -1.89 2.90 -33.31
N CYS A 783 -1.87 2.15 -34.41
CA CYS A 783 -1.75 2.65 -35.77
C CYS A 783 -2.83 2.00 -36.63
N ARG A 784 -3.92 2.74 -36.86
CA ARG A 784 -5.13 2.23 -37.51
C ARG A 784 -5.11 2.45 -39.02
N GLY A 785 -5.63 1.47 -39.75
CA GLY A 785 -5.79 1.50 -41.19
C GLY A 785 -6.72 2.62 -41.65
N TRP A 786 -6.45 3.16 -42.84
CA TRP A 786 -7.22 4.27 -43.39
C TRP A 786 -8.72 3.93 -43.59
N GLU A 787 -9.05 2.76 -44.14
CA GLU A 787 -10.46 2.35 -44.28
C GLU A 787 -11.17 2.18 -42.93
N TYR A 788 -10.46 1.69 -41.90
CA TYR A 788 -11.01 1.61 -40.55
C TYR A 788 -11.32 3.01 -39.99
N LEU A 789 -10.43 3.98 -40.21
CA LEU A 789 -10.59 5.33 -39.68
C LEU A 789 -11.84 6.05 -40.21
N ARG A 790 -12.47 5.60 -41.31
CA ARG A 790 -13.80 6.07 -41.73
C ARG A 790 -14.85 5.88 -40.64
N ILE A 791 -14.77 4.76 -39.91
CA ILE A 791 -15.68 4.44 -38.81
C ILE A 791 -15.55 5.47 -37.68
N ILE A 792 -14.35 6.02 -37.48
CA ILE A 792 -14.04 6.91 -36.35
C ILE A 792 -14.20 8.39 -36.71
N TYR A 793 -13.70 8.79 -37.87
CA TYR A 793 -13.64 10.20 -38.32
C TYR A 793 -14.76 10.57 -39.30
N GLY A 794 -15.57 9.59 -39.72
CA GLY A 794 -16.69 9.77 -40.64
C GLY A 794 -16.37 9.35 -42.08
N PRO A 795 -17.40 9.17 -42.92
CA PRO A 795 -17.26 8.64 -44.28
C PRO A 795 -16.33 9.48 -45.16
N GLU A 796 -16.41 10.81 -45.03
CA GLU A 796 -15.73 11.79 -45.89
C GLU A 796 -14.36 12.25 -45.35
N TYR A 797 -13.81 11.58 -44.32
CA TYR A 797 -12.60 12.06 -43.64
C TYR A 797 -11.34 12.06 -44.52
N THR A 798 -11.31 11.19 -45.54
CA THR A 798 -10.18 11.04 -46.47
C THR A 798 -10.08 12.19 -47.48
N ARG A 799 -11.09 13.06 -47.58
CA ARG A 799 -11.04 14.22 -48.46
C ARG A 799 -9.93 15.17 -48.04
N PRO A 800 -9.14 15.74 -48.98
CA PRO A 800 -7.99 16.58 -48.65
C PRO A 800 -8.30 17.70 -47.65
N GLU A 801 -9.41 18.39 -47.83
CA GLU A 801 -9.87 19.50 -46.98
C GLU A 801 -10.28 19.07 -45.57
N ASN A 802 -10.69 17.82 -45.37
CA ASN A 802 -11.04 17.26 -44.07
C ASN A 802 -9.81 16.65 -43.40
N LEU A 803 -9.02 15.88 -44.16
CA LEU A 803 -7.80 15.25 -43.68
C LEU A 803 -6.81 16.30 -43.14
N GLU A 804 -6.61 17.41 -43.86
CA GLU A 804 -5.70 18.47 -43.42
C GLU A 804 -6.16 19.11 -42.10
N LYS A 805 -7.46 19.32 -41.90
CA LYS A 805 -8.01 19.82 -40.63
C LYS A 805 -7.81 18.83 -39.48
N LEU A 806 -7.93 17.54 -39.77
CA LEU A 806 -7.75 16.47 -38.78
C LEU A 806 -6.29 16.26 -38.40
N ARG A 807 -5.34 16.74 -39.21
CA ARG A 807 -3.91 16.65 -38.90
C ARG A 807 -3.52 17.48 -37.67
N ASP A 808 -4.21 18.60 -37.44
CA ASP A 808 -4.03 19.48 -36.27
C ASP A 808 -4.82 18.95 -35.04
N ARG A 809 -4.38 17.78 -34.53
CA ARG A 809 -4.97 17.13 -33.34
C ARG A 809 -4.00 17.09 -32.17
N SER A 810 -4.50 17.39 -30.97
CA SER A 810 -3.71 17.34 -29.74
C SER A 810 -3.68 15.93 -29.14
N LEU A 811 -2.51 15.31 -29.11
CA LEU A 811 -2.31 13.95 -28.57
C LEU A 811 -1.76 13.92 -27.14
N GLY A 812 -1.28 15.06 -26.64
CA GLY A 812 -0.53 15.13 -25.39
C GLY A 812 -1.34 14.65 -24.18
N HIS A 813 -2.61 15.04 -24.11
CA HIS A 813 -3.50 14.65 -23.01
C HIS A 813 -3.75 13.13 -23.00
N LYS A 814 -4.09 12.53 -24.16
CA LYS A 814 -4.31 11.09 -24.30
C LYS A 814 -3.06 10.26 -23.98
N ARG A 815 -1.88 10.72 -24.42
CA ARG A 815 -0.59 10.09 -24.10
C ARG A 815 -0.29 10.12 -22.60
N SER A 816 -0.55 11.25 -21.95
CA SER A 816 -0.39 11.39 -20.50
C SER A 816 -1.35 10.49 -19.72
N LEU A 817 -2.62 10.42 -20.13
CA LEU A 817 -3.60 9.49 -19.57
C LEU A 817 -3.13 8.04 -19.69
N ALA A 818 -2.74 7.60 -20.88
CA ALA A 818 -2.26 6.23 -21.12
C ALA A 818 -1.10 5.85 -20.20
N THR A 819 -0.10 6.74 -20.04
CA THR A 819 1.04 6.47 -19.14
C THR A 819 0.64 6.43 -17.66
N ARG A 820 -0.25 7.34 -17.22
CA ARG A 820 -0.73 7.38 -15.82
C ARG A 820 -1.56 6.15 -15.48
N GLU A 821 -2.49 5.78 -16.34
CA GLU A 821 -3.34 4.60 -16.17
C GLU A 821 -2.51 3.32 -16.25
N TYR A 822 -1.51 3.25 -17.14
CA TYR A 822 -0.61 2.09 -17.20
C TYR A 822 0.21 1.94 -15.91
N ALA A 823 0.73 3.04 -15.35
CA ALA A 823 1.44 3.00 -14.07
C ALA A 823 0.53 2.56 -12.91
N LEU A 824 -0.73 2.97 -12.90
CA LEU A 824 -1.72 2.51 -11.92
C LEU A 824 -2.07 1.04 -12.11
N GLY A 825 -2.27 0.58 -13.36
CA GLY A 825 -2.52 -0.82 -13.68
C GLY A 825 -1.37 -1.72 -13.23
N LEU A 826 -0.12 -1.34 -13.52
CA LEU A 826 1.06 -2.06 -13.03
C LEU A 826 1.13 -2.08 -11.50
N GLU A 827 0.87 -0.96 -10.84
CA GLU A 827 0.85 -0.89 -9.37
C GLU A 827 -0.23 -1.80 -8.78
N ALA A 828 -1.42 -1.87 -9.38
CA ALA A 828 -2.48 -2.78 -8.94
C ALA A 828 -2.04 -4.26 -9.03
N LEU A 829 -1.39 -4.64 -10.13
CA LEU A 829 -0.88 -5.99 -10.37
C LEU A 829 0.26 -6.35 -9.41
N ASP A 830 1.17 -5.42 -9.15
CA ASP A 830 2.28 -5.64 -8.20
C ASP A 830 1.75 -5.81 -6.77
N ARG A 831 0.80 -4.96 -6.34
CA ARG A 831 0.11 -5.07 -5.04
C ARG A 831 -0.64 -6.39 -4.91
N LEU A 832 -1.31 -6.81 -5.98
CA LEU A 832 -2.02 -8.10 -6.02
C LEU A 832 -1.03 -9.26 -5.85
N ALA A 833 0.07 -9.25 -6.61
CA ALA A 833 1.10 -10.28 -6.59
C ALA A 833 1.74 -10.44 -5.20
N GLU A 834 2.01 -9.34 -4.51
CA GLU A 834 2.59 -9.30 -3.16
C GLU A 834 1.60 -9.62 -2.02
N GLY A 835 0.31 -9.82 -2.36
CA GLY A 835 -0.74 -10.06 -1.37
C GLY A 835 -1.00 -8.84 -0.50
N GLU A 836 -0.85 -7.61 -1.02
CA GLU A 836 -1.34 -6.42 -0.33
C GLU A 836 -2.87 -6.50 -0.15
N PRO A 837 -3.43 -5.79 0.85
CA PRO A 837 -4.88 -5.73 1.05
C PRO A 837 -5.66 -5.29 -0.19
N LEU A 838 -6.88 -5.79 -0.33
CA LEU A 838 -7.73 -5.48 -1.49
C LEU A 838 -7.95 -3.97 -1.67
N TRP A 839 -8.15 -3.20 -0.59
CA TRP A 839 -8.31 -1.75 -0.67
C TRP A 839 -7.07 -1.04 -1.27
N ARG A 840 -5.87 -1.58 -1.08
CA ARG A 840 -4.63 -1.07 -1.69
C ARG A 840 -4.59 -1.35 -3.18
N VAL A 841 -4.98 -2.55 -3.61
CA VAL A 841 -5.12 -2.88 -5.03
C VAL A 841 -6.15 -1.96 -5.66
N HIS A 842 -7.31 -1.82 -5.02
CA HIS A 842 -8.41 -1.01 -5.52
C HIS A 842 -8.16 0.48 -5.53
N GLU A 843 -7.32 1.02 -4.66
CA GLU A 843 -6.88 2.41 -4.74
C GLU A 843 -6.36 2.73 -6.16
N ALA A 844 -5.57 1.81 -6.74
CA ALA A 844 -5.04 1.96 -8.09
C ALA A 844 -6.08 1.64 -9.18
N VAL A 845 -6.89 0.59 -9.00
CA VAL A 845 -7.95 0.21 -9.95
C VAL A 845 -9.01 1.32 -10.09
N PHE A 846 -9.50 1.87 -8.99
CA PHE A 846 -10.45 2.99 -9.00
C PHE A 846 -9.83 4.24 -9.60
N ALA A 847 -8.54 4.48 -9.35
CA ALA A 847 -7.84 5.60 -9.98
C ALA A 847 -7.82 5.46 -11.51
N VAL A 848 -7.59 4.27 -12.07
CA VAL A 848 -7.71 4.05 -13.54
C VAL A 848 -9.10 4.43 -14.03
N LEU A 849 -10.15 3.93 -13.37
CA LEU A 849 -11.53 4.23 -13.76
C LEU A 849 -11.86 5.72 -13.64
N ALA A 850 -11.31 6.39 -12.63
CA ALA A 850 -11.47 7.83 -12.44
C ALA A 850 -10.76 8.61 -13.56
N LEU A 851 -9.53 8.24 -13.92
CA LEU A 851 -8.81 8.89 -15.02
C LEU A 851 -9.54 8.72 -16.37
N GLU A 852 -10.18 7.58 -16.59
CA GLU A 852 -11.01 7.33 -17.79
C GLU A 852 -12.25 8.24 -17.90
N SER A 853 -12.66 8.90 -16.81
CA SER A 853 -13.71 9.93 -16.85
C SER A 853 -13.19 11.33 -17.20
N GLU A 854 -11.87 11.53 -17.33
CA GLU A 854 -11.31 12.79 -17.82
C GLU A 854 -11.73 13.01 -19.30
N PRO A 855 -12.24 14.20 -19.66
CA PRO A 855 -12.70 14.46 -21.02
C PRO A 855 -11.53 14.47 -22.00
N VAL A 856 -11.55 13.55 -22.95
CA VAL A 856 -10.58 13.45 -24.04
C VAL A 856 -11.30 13.24 -25.37
N ASP A 857 -10.66 13.60 -26.48
CA ASP A 857 -11.20 13.35 -27.81
C ASP A 857 -11.46 11.85 -28.02
N PRO A 858 -12.74 11.42 -28.20
CA PRO A 858 -13.11 10.01 -28.26
C PRO A 858 -12.62 9.32 -29.54
N ARG A 859 -12.17 10.09 -30.54
CA ARG A 859 -11.60 9.56 -31.79
C ARG A 859 -10.18 9.01 -31.60
N LEU A 860 -9.51 9.43 -30.52
CA LEU A 860 -8.09 9.16 -30.29
C LEU A 860 -7.82 7.75 -29.84
#